data_AF-A0A913WQ21-F1
#
_entry.id   AF-A0A913WQ21-F1
#
_cell.length_a   1.000
_cell.length_b   1.000
_cell.length_c   1.000
_cell.angle_alpha   90.00
_cell.angle_beta   90.00
_cell.angle_gamma   90.00
#
_symmetry.space_group_name_H-M   'P 1'
#
loop_
_entity.id
_entity.type
_entity.pdbx_description
1 polymer ?
#
loop_
_entity_poly.entity_id
_entity_poly.type
_entity_poly.pdbx_seq_one_letter_code
_entity_poly.pdbx_strand_id
1 'polypeptide(L)'
;MGKTDPNSHCDVILQYMCGGNIRDGVTTGTIPENPVLCKKFDCNKDLRYGMHEDYDYYQNCKHRNRNLGLFLADQRLKGNSAKYTRQNNGGTRRGYECPEERDYYPYWHPTPWKDIAVLTNDASRCNMYLEESENVKGRYACEVPKNYKAAKGWRNYYIPNNKEECEKFRYPAKDLNGTRATWKLFPSHELPKPVCRETDWSRDNHLGNSVGGYPIGFNWTIPDLNSENCVLRIRYNISTGEFNGWDSSVNASLNKPLKKGKASLLDVGKRFGLNYTQASERGYLFKQNPVVSIFGGEIGKKFQLQLAINTNQIGRVFQDRSHTFGVRRRPSNLAGKTIHNLNVRGKRGNIVQVYPAVEYDFAPNTLIAKNGDYVHFQWTGSNTNPNNNDGQGRARTDRSNVLLLEKLRYPKGKPKSNVYGQFGGSYPEHFDRVSFLGLKRNDLITLATLNNVQYGGEMSELDDAGTYFDLGPRSITGTGTYHYMSSRNNNFSNRSQKGRIVLSDTALYTSKIGVNGGTIKFREPGEGITFKPKTLAQMQNIQVERMPSDKGDEMIKGKNGKMGVGNDYASDFLVISPHSLKTDQKFEVKMGYKSGVTDDIEVYRSDDDEGLRTWYQVEAKTSSEDNMVTFQTDKGGVYVARTVTNKGLLAGIIIAVIFVLLIVGGSIIYFRRKPEKLARVRSCFSNCGRSFSRQV
;
A
#
# COMPACT_ATOMS: atom_id res chain seq x y z
N MET A 1 2.50 -10.46 11.69
CA MET A 1 3.51 -9.79 12.50
C MET A 1 3.05 -8.36 12.76
N GLY A 2 2.59 -8.03 13.96
CA GLY A 2 2.22 -6.67 14.35
C GLY A 2 2.65 -6.41 15.79
N LYS A 3 2.69 -5.14 16.19
CA LYS A 3 3.30 -4.62 17.44
C LYS A 3 2.87 -5.33 18.75
N THR A 4 1.75 -6.04 18.73
CA THR A 4 1.15 -6.71 19.90
C THR A 4 1.54 -8.18 20.09
N ASP A 5 2.38 -8.76 19.22
CA ASP A 5 2.93 -10.11 19.40
C ASP A 5 4.46 -10.12 19.15
N PRO A 6 5.30 -10.16 20.21
CA PRO A 6 6.74 -9.94 20.14
C PRO A 6 7.55 -11.14 19.61
N ASN A 7 6.92 -12.19 19.10
CA ASN A 7 7.62 -13.40 18.66
C ASN A 7 8.63 -13.15 17.52
N SER A 8 8.32 -12.23 16.60
CA SER A 8 9.20 -11.86 15.47
C SER A 8 9.13 -10.37 15.10
N HIS A 9 10.27 -9.78 14.78
CA HIS A 9 10.35 -8.50 14.07
C HIS A 9 10.27 -8.75 12.57
N CYS A 10 9.40 -7.99 11.90
CA CYS A 10 9.19 -8.09 10.46
C CYS A 10 9.26 -6.73 9.79
N ASP A 11 10.05 -6.67 8.73
CA ASP A 11 10.05 -5.56 7.80
C ASP A 11 9.72 -6.10 6.40
N VAL A 12 8.69 -5.55 5.76
CA VAL A 12 8.31 -5.84 4.37
C VAL A 12 8.73 -4.67 3.50
N ILE A 13 9.61 -4.93 2.54
CA ILE A 13 10.15 -3.94 1.62
C ILE A 13 9.60 -4.23 0.22
N LEU A 14 8.87 -3.26 -0.33
CA LEU A 14 8.31 -3.32 -1.67
C LEU A 14 9.24 -2.56 -2.61
N GLN A 15 9.66 -3.21 -3.69
CA GLN A 15 10.62 -2.67 -4.65
C GLN A 15 10.22 -3.03 -6.07
N TYR A 16 10.69 -2.24 -7.02
CA TYR A 16 10.51 -2.54 -8.44
C TYR A 16 11.79 -2.27 -9.22
N MET A 17 11.86 -2.83 -10.42
CA MET A 17 12.94 -2.59 -11.36
C MET A 17 12.35 -2.60 -12.77
N CYS A 18 12.82 -1.72 -13.64
CA CYS A 18 12.42 -1.68 -15.05
C CYS A 18 13.67 -1.54 -15.92
N GLY A 19 13.69 -2.22 -17.07
CA GLY A 19 14.83 -2.17 -17.98
C GLY A 19 14.69 -3.10 -19.18
N GLY A 20 15.33 -2.75 -20.30
CA GLY A 20 15.18 -3.48 -21.56
C GLY A 20 15.66 -4.94 -21.54
N ASN A 21 16.42 -5.32 -20.52
CA ASN A 21 16.93 -6.67 -20.31
C ASN A 21 16.01 -7.54 -19.42
N ILE A 22 15.08 -6.93 -18.68
CA ILE A 22 14.17 -7.62 -17.78
C ILE A 22 13.17 -8.45 -18.59
N ARG A 23 13.02 -9.72 -18.24
CA ARG A 23 12.16 -10.65 -18.97
C ARG A 23 11.82 -11.90 -18.16
N ASP A 24 10.67 -12.47 -18.44
CA ASP A 24 10.40 -13.88 -18.20
C ASP A 24 11.16 -14.76 -19.22
N GLY A 25 11.47 -16.00 -18.84
CA GLY A 25 12.11 -16.98 -19.72
C GLY A 25 11.12 -18.00 -20.25
N VAL A 26 11.50 -18.72 -21.30
CA VAL A 26 10.75 -19.89 -21.76
C VAL A 26 11.13 -21.18 -21.01
N THR A 27 12.14 -21.11 -20.14
CA THR A 27 12.56 -22.22 -19.26
C THR A 27 12.76 -21.76 -17.83
N THR A 28 12.63 -22.70 -16.89
CA THR A 28 12.95 -22.54 -15.47
C THR A 28 14.44 -22.79 -15.15
N GLY A 29 15.25 -23.13 -16.17
CA GLY A 29 16.69 -23.30 -16.02
C GLY A 29 17.39 -22.02 -15.54
N THR A 30 18.49 -22.17 -14.80
CA THR A 30 19.29 -21.01 -14.37
C THR A 30 20.11 -20.48 -15.55
N ILE A 31 19.96 -19.19 -15.88
CA ILE A 31 20.74 -18.52 -16.93
C ILE A 31 22.25 -18.80 -16.77
N PRO A 32 23.01 -19.13 -17.82
CA PRO A 32 24.42 -19.49 -17.67
C PRO A 32 25.29 -18.33 -17.19
N GLU A 33 26.44 -18.63 -16.61
CA GLU A 33 27.42 -17.60 -16.23
C GLU A 33 28.59 -17.50 -17.23
N ASN A 34 28.89 -18.62 -17.88
CA ASN A 34 29.88 -18.65 -18.95
C ASN A 34 29.21 -18.17 -20.25
N PRO A 35 29.65 -17.05 -20.84
CA PRO A 35 29.05 -16.53 -22.07
C PRO A 35 29.04 -17.55 -23.21
N VAL A 36 29.99 -18.49 -23.26
CA VAL A 36 30.03 -19.58 -24.25
C VAL A 36 28.79 -20.47 -24.25
N LEU A 37 28.08 -20.57 -23.11
CA LEU A 37 26.85 -21.36 -22.98
C LEU A 37 25.59 -20.56 -23.37
N CYS A 38 25.74 -19.27 -23.63
CA CYS A 38 24.68 -18.35 -24.01
C CYS A 38 24.63 -18.20 -25.53
N LYS A 39 23.43 -17.95 -26.08
CA LYS A 39 23.28 -17.67 -27.51
C LYS A 39 24.15 -16.50 -27.93
N LYS A 40 24.88 -16.64 -29.04
CA LYS A 40 25.79 -15.62 -29.59
C LYS A 40 26.81 -15.08 -28.58
N PHE A 41 27.20 -15.89 -27.59
CA PHE A 41 28.14 -15.51 -26.54
C PHE A 41 27.67 -14.33 -25.66
N ASP A 42 26.36 -14.06 -25.60
CA ASP A 42 25.78 -12.96 -24.85
C ASP A 42 24.59 -13.44 -24.00
N CYS A 43 24.80 -13.52 -22.69
CA CYS A 43 23.76 -13.94 -21.77
C CYS A 43 22.68 -12.87 -21.56
N ASN A 44 23.00 -11.58 -21.72
CA ASN A 44 22.01 -10.52 -21.60
C ASN A 44 20.94 -10.62 -22.70
N LYS A 45 21.27 -11.20 -23.86
CA LYS A 45 20.38 -11.38 -25.01
C LYS A 45 19.81 -12.79 -25.18
N ASP A 46 20.16 -13.73 -24.30
CA ASP A 46 19.60 -15.09 -24.36
C ASP A 46 18.21 -15.15 -23.73
N LEU A 47 17.19 -14.97 -24.58
CA LEU A 47 15.76 -14.96 -24.19
C LEU A 47 15.23 -16.32 -23.71
N ARG A 48 16.04 -17.39 -23.76
CA ARG A 48 15.63 -18.68 -23.20
C ARG A 48 15.35 -18.57 -21.70
N TYR A 49 16.15 -17.77 -21.01
CA TYR A 49 16.15 -17.67 -19.56
C TYR A 49 15.50 -16.37 -19.09
N GLY A 50 14.80 -16.47 -17.96
CA GLY A 50 14.32 -15.30 -17.24
C GLY A 50 15.49 -14.53 -16.65
N MET A 51 15.39 -13.20 -16.65
CA MET A 51 16.44 -12.31 -16.18
C MET A 51 15.80 -11.07 -15.58
N HIS A 52 16.02 -10.84 -14.29
CA HIS A 52 15.61 -9.59 -13.63
C HIS A 52 16.84 -8.71 -13.56
N GLU A 53 17.85 -9.10 -12.78
CA GLU A 53 19.15 -8.44 -12.81
C GLU A 53 19.99 -8.94 -14.00
N ASP A 54 20.77 -8.04 -14.61
CA ASP A 54 21.60 -8.38 -15.77
C ASP A 54 22.94 -9.04 -15.39
N TYR A 55 23.63 -9.52 -16.42
CA TYR A 55 24.92 -10.20 -16.27
C TYR A 55 25.96 -9.33 -15.60
N ASP A 56 26.03 -8.04 -15.95
CA ASP A 56 27.07 -7.14 -15.48
C ASP A 56 26.90 -6.80 -14.01
N TYR A 57 25.66 -6.56 -13.57
CA TYR A 57 25.32 -6.42 -12.17
C TYR A 57 25.72 -7.66 -11.36
N TYR A 58 25.40 -8.86 -11.87
CA TYR A 58 25.78 -10.11 -11.21
C TYR A 58 27.29 -10.32 -11.17
N GLN A 59 28.03 -10.04 -12.25
CA GLN A 59 29.48 -10.15 -12.26
C GLN A 59 30.10 -9.21 -11.23
N ASN A 60 29.61 -7.97 -11.13
CA ASN A 60 30.05 -7.05 -10.07
C ASN A 60 29.81 -7.64 -8.68
N CYS A 61 28.63 -8.20 -8.40
CA CYS A 61 28.36 -8.88 -7.11
C CYS A 61 29.25 -10.12 -6.88
N LYS A 62 29.44 -10.94 -7.92
CA LYS A 62 30.24 -12.17 -7.85
C LYS A 62 31.68 -11.91 -7.45
N HIS A 63 32.26 -10.83 -7.95
CA HIS A 63 33.68 -10.51 -7.78
C HIS A 63 33.92 -9.49 -6.67
N ARG A 64 32.88 -8.75 -6.24
CA ARG A 64 32.98 -7.84 -5.10
C ARG A 64 33.23 -8.60 -3.81
N ASN A 65 34.26 -8.17 -3.07
CA ASN A 65 34.52 -8.65 -1.72
C ASN A 65 33.26 -8.43 -0.86
N ARG A 66 32.84 -9.43 -0.10
CA ARG A 66 31.72 -9.27 0.82
C ARG A 66 32.08 -8.30 1.94
N ASN A 67 31.07 -7.70 2.56
CA ASN A 67 31.28 -6.93 3.78
C ASN A 67 31.70 -7.87 4.93
N LEU A 68 32.96 -7.75 5.34
CA LEU A 68 33.56 -8.54 6.40
C LEU A 68 33.10 -8.10 7.80
N GLY A 69 32.41 -6.95 7.92
CA GLY A 69 31.79 -6.47 9.15
C GLY A 69 30.49 -7.18 9.53
N LEU A 70 29.94 -8.04 8.64
CA LEU A 70 28.65 -8.68 8.85
C LEU A 70 28.70 -9.83 9.86
N PHE A 71 27.67 -9.91 10.70
CA PHE A 71 27.43 -11.05 11.57
C PHE A 71 27.03 -12.30 10.77
N LEU A 72 27.69 -13.41 11.07
CA LEU A 72 27.57 -14.72 10.46
C LEU A 72 27.16 -15.81 11.45
N ALA A 73 27.01 -15.47 12.72
CA ALA A 73 26.85 -16.45 13.79
C ALA A 73 28.01 -17.46 13.79
N ASP A 74 27.69 -18.76 13.71
CA ASP A 74 28.64 -19.87 13.67
C ASP A 74 28.91 -20.41 12.25
N GLN A 75 28.45 -19.70 11.23
CA GLN A 75 28.56 -20.14 9.84
C GLN A 75 29.97 -19.95 9.28
N ARG A 76 30.43 -20.98 8.55
CA ARG A 76 31.67 -20.95 7.79
C ARG A 76 31.34 -20.82 6.32
N LEU A 77 31.66 -19.66 5.73
CA LEU A 77 31.39 -19.41 4.32
C LEU A 77 32.42 -20.09 3.43
N LYS A 78 32.00 -20.49 2.22
CA LYS A 78 32.88 -21.14 1.24
C LYS A 78 33.67 -20.16 0.35
N GLY A 79 33.58 -18.86 0.60
CA GLY A 79 34.30 -17.82 -0.14
C GLY A 79 34.07 -16.42 0.42
N ASN A 80 34.75 -15.44 -0.17
CA ASN A 80 34.85 -14.08 0.35
C ASN A 80 34.20 -13.01 -0.55
N SER A 81 33.44 -13.41 -1.57
CA SER A 81 32.66 -12.45 -2.37
C SER A 81 31.24 -12.23 -1.85
N ALA A 82 30.57 -11.17 -2.32
CA ALA A 82 29.19 -10.80 -1.96
C ALA A 82 28.12 -11.85 -2.34
N LYS A 83 28.52 -12.96 -2.96
CA LYS A 83 27.69 -14.16 -3.11
C LYS A 83 27.54 -14.98 -1.84
N TYR A 84 28.49 -14.85 -0.93
CA TYR A 84 28.54 -15.62 0.30
C TYR A 84 28.02 -14.76 1.44
N THR A 85 26.87 -15.14 1.99
CA THR A 85 26.24 -14.51 3.15
C THR A 85 25.98 -15.57 4.21
N ARG A 86 25.52 -15.15 5.39
CA ARG A 86 25.06 -16.10 6.42
C ARG A 86 23.99 -17.05 5.87
N GLN A 87 23.01 -16.52 5.12
CA GLN A 87 21.90 -17.31 4.58
C GLN A 87 22.30 -18.12 3.32
N ASN A 88 23.38 -17.73 2.63
CA ASN A 88 23.88 -18.37 1.42
C ASN A 88 25.36 -18.76 1.54
N ASN A 89 25.69 -19.53 2.57
CA ASN A 89 27.08 -19.87 2.91
C ASN A 89 27.85 -20.60 1.81
N GLY A 90 27.16 -21.35 0.95
CA GLY A 90 27.72 -22.06 -0.21
C GLY A 90 27.83 -21.21 -1.48
N GLY A 91 27.30 -20.00 -1.50
CA GLY A 91 27.29 -19.15 -2.69
C GLY A 91 26.39 -19.68 -3.82
N THR A 92 25.34 -20.43 -3.47
CA THR A 92 24.39 -20.99 -4.43
C THR A 92 23.79 -19.87 -5.26
N ARG A 93 23.73 -20.09 -6.57
CA ARG A 93 23.30 -19.10 -7.56
C ARG A 93 21.82 -19.30 -7.90
N ARG A 94 21.06 -18.20 -7.91
CA ARG A 94 19.66 -18.15 -8.37
C ARG A 94 19.55 -17.06 -9.43
N GLY A 95 19.63 -17.45 -10.69
CA GLY A 95 19.76 -16.50 -11.79
C GLY A 95 20.99 -15.59 -11.64
N TYR A 96 20.75 -14.29 -11.72
CA TYR A 96 21.72 -13.21 -11.54
C TYR A 96 21.48 -12.37 -10.27
N GLU A 97 20.75 -12.94 -9.31
CA GLU A 97 20.58 -12.34 -7.98
C GLU A 97 21.92 -12.12 -7.26
N CYS A 98 22.04 -10.98 -6.58
CA CYS A 98 23.13 -10.71 -5.64
C CYS A 98 22.71 -11.04 -4.19
N PRO A 99 23.23 -12.12 -3.57
CA PRO A 99 22.82 -12.55 -2.23
C PRO A 99 23.02 -11.50 -1.13
N GLU A 100 24.12 -10.75 -1.14
CA GLU A 100 24.34 -9.69 -0.15
C GLU A 100 23.35 -8.53 -0.30
N GLU A 101 23.03 -8.13 -1.53
CA GLU A 101 22.00 -7.11 -1.78
C GLU A 101 20.62 -7.58 -1.33
N ARG A 102 20.28 -8.86 -1.56
CA ARG A 102 19.03 -9.46 -1.09
C ARG A 102 18.97 -9.49 0.44
N ASP A 103 20.03 -9.95 1.10
CA ASP A 103 20.01 -10.27 2.53
C ASP A 103 20.10 -9.05 3.44
N TYR A 104 20.59 -7.92 2.94
CA TYR A 104 20.82 -6.72 3.75
C TYR A 104 20.16 -5.49 3.10
N TYR A 105 19.28 -4.84 3.86
CA TYR A 105 18.57 -3.62 3.47
C TYR A 105 18.61 -2.60 4.60
N PRO A 106 18.85 -1.30 4.32
CA PRO A 106 19.26 -0.72 3.03
C PRO A 106 20.64 -1.25 2.57
N TYR A 107 20.83 -1.37 1.26
CA TYR A 107 22.10 -1.87 0.71
C TYR A 107 23.12 -0.75 0.53
N TRP A 108 24.39 -1.00 0.86
CA TRP A 108 25.45 0.02 0.88
C TRP A 108 26.22 0.17 -0.44
N HIS A 109 25.97 -0.71 -1.42
CA HIS A 109 26.49 -0.60 -2.78
C HIS A 109 25.34 -0.37 -3.77
N PRO A 110 25.64 0.06 -5.01
CA PRO A 110 24.60 0.33 -5.98
C PRO A 110 23.70 -0.88 -6.22
N THR A 111 22.39 -0.67 -6.19
CA THR A 111 21.36 -1.65 -6.54
C THR A 111 20.48 -1.13 -7.69
N PRO A 112 20.00 -1.98 -8.61
CA PRO A 112 19.04 -1.55 -9.63
C PRO A 112 17.60 -1.51 -9.11
N TRP A 113 17.38 -1.96 -7.86
CA TRP A 113 16.06 -2.05 -7.25
C TRP A 113 15.65 -0.72 -6.63
N LYS A 114 14.54 -0.17 -7.12
CA LYS A 114 13.95 1.09 -6.66
C LYS A 114 12.94 0.82 -5.55
N ASP A 115 12.98 1.61 -4.49
CA ASP A 115 12.13 1.40 -3.31
C ASP A 115 10.75 2.02 -3.49
N ILE A 116 9.69 1.26 -3.20
CA ILE A 116 8.29 1.70 -3.18
C ILE A 116 7.88 2.03 -1.76
N ALA A 117 8.05 1.07 -0.85
CA ALA A 117 7.64 1.20 0.53
C ALA A 117 8.42 0.28 1.48
N VAL A 118 8.53 0.70 2.73
CA VAL A 118 9.02 -0.10 3.87
C VAL A 118 7.92 -0.16 4.93
N LEU A 119 7.37 -1.34 5.14
CA LEU A 119 6.36 -1.63 6.15
C LEU A 119 7.05 -2.35 7.31
N THR A 120 7.20 -1.68 8.45
CA THR A 120 8.05 -2.12 9.57
C THR A 120 7.24 -2.34 10.85
N ASN A 121 7.61 -3.33 11.67
CA ASN A 121 7.06 -3.45 13.04
C ASN A 121 7.51 -2.31 13.96
N ASP A 122 8.57 -1.59 13.60
CA ASP A 122 9.16 -0.51 14.37
C ASP A 122 9.33 0.73 13.48
N ALA A 123 8.35 1.61 13.57
CA ALA A 123 8.30 2.85 12.80
C ALA A 123 9.34 3.89 13.20
N SER A 124 10.02 3.74 14.35
CA SER A 124 11.10 4.65 14.74
C SER A 124 12.27 4.60 13.75
N ARG A 125 12.42 3.49 13.02
CA ARG A 125 13.42 3.29 11.95
C ARG A 125 13.07 3.96 10.64
N CYS A 126 11.88 4.56 10.50
CA CYS A 126 11.46 5.11 9.21
C CYS A 126 12.38 6.23 8.69
N ASN A 127 12.86 7.13 9.53
CA ASN A 127 13.77 8.19 9.08
C ASN A 127 15.03 7.60 8.43
N MET A 128 15.61 6.57 9.05
CA MET A 128 16.76 5.86 8.48
C MET A 128 16.43 5.24 7.12
N TYR A 129 15.30 4.53 6.98
CA TYR A 129 14.91 3.95 5.69
C TYR A 129 14.69 5.00 4.60
N LEU A 130 14.12 6.15 4.97
CA LEU A 130 13.85 7.26 4.06
C LEU A 130 15.12 7.97 3.58
N GLU A 131 16.15 8.04 4.43
CA GLU A 131 17.44 8.69 4.13
C GLU A 131 18.42 7.76 3.43
N GLU A 132 18.40 6.47 3.76
CA GLU A 132 19.29 5.46 3.19
C GLU A 132 18.73 4.78 1.94
N SER A 133 17.52 5.11 1.49
CA SER A 133 17.00 4.59 0.22
C SER A 133 17.85 5.08 -0.97
N GLU A 134 18.17 4.17 -1.90
CA GLU A 134 18.89 4.53 -3.12
C GLU A 134 18.04 5.37 -4.08
N ASN A 135 16.73 5.53 -3.80
CA ASN A 135 15.90 6.52 -4.49
C ASN A 135 16.47 7.94 -4.38
N VAL A 136 17.02 8.30 -3.21
CA VAL A 136 17.51 9.66 -2.92
C VAL A 136 19.00 9.73 -2.61
N LYS A 137 19.63 8.62 -2.22
CA LYS A 137 21.04 8.58 -1.82
C LYS A 137 21.87 7.70 -2.75
N GLY A 138 22.82 8.31 -3.46
CA GLY A 138 23.77 7.58 -4.31
C GLY A 138 24.72 6.69 -3.50
N ARG A 139 25.29 5.67 -4.15
CA ARG A 139 26.16 4.68 -3.52
C ARG A 139 27.55 4.69 -4.15
N TYR A 140 28.58 4.56 -3.32
CA TYR A 140 29.93 4.39 -3.82
C TYR A 140 30.25 2.92 -4.07
N ALA A 141 31.04 2.66 -5.12
CA ALA A 141 31.62 1.35 -5.37
C ALA A 141 32.96 1.46 -6.10
N CYS A 142 33.77 0.40 -6.02
CA CYS A 142 35.05 0.35 -6.69
C CYS A 142 34.91 -0.08 -8.16
N GLU A 143 35.44 0.72 -9.07
CA GLU A 143 35.56 0.38 -10.49
C GLU A 143 37.00 -0.03 -10.79
N VAL A 144 37.23 -1.34 -10.93
CA VAL A 144 38.56 -1.89 -11.27
C VAL A 144 38.86 -1.79 -12.77
N PRO A 145 40.13 -1.63 -13.19
CA PRO A 145 40.51 -1.43 -14.59
C PRO A 145 40.03 -2.52 -15.56
N LYS A 146 39.67 -2.15 -16.80
CA LYS A 146 39.21 -3.09 -17.83
C LYS A 146 40.29 -4.10 -18.25
N ASN A 147 41.55 -3.65 -18.39
CA ASN A 147 42.70 -4.50 -18.67
C ASN A 147 42.92 -5.55 -17.57
N TYR A 148 42.69 -5.19 -16.30
CA TYR A 148 42.72 -6.15 -15.19
C TYR A 148 41.65 -7.24 -15.33
N LYS A 149 40.40 -6.86 -15.61
CA LYS A 149 39.30 -7.82 -15.84
C LYS A 149 39.60 -8.74 -17.04
N ALA A 150 40.11 -8.18 -18.14
CA ALA A 150 40.48 -8.94 -19.33
C ALA A 150 41.60 -9.95 -19.04
N ALA A 151 42.67 -9.52 -18.36
CA ALA A 151 43.81 -10.37 -18.07
C ALA A 151 43.51 -11.49 -17.06
N LYS A 152 42.58 -11.25 -16.11
CA LYS A 152 42.14 -12.28 -15.16
C LYS A 152 41.02 -13.18 -15.70
N GLY A 153 40.35 -12.76 -16.77
CA GLY A 153 39.17 -13.42 -17.30
C GLY A 153 37.99 -13.42 -16.33
N TRP A 154 36.87 -14.04 -16.71
CA TRP A 154 35.60 -13.99 -15.96
C TRP A 154 35.58 -14.73 -14.60
N ARG A 155 36.64 -15.47 -14.23
CA ARG A 155 36.68 -16.29 -13.00
C ARG A 155 37.56 -15.74 -11.88
N ASN A 156 38.63 -15.01 -12.18
CA ASN A 156 39.77 -14.89 -11.27
C ASN A 156 40.13 -13.45 -10.87
N TYR A 157 39.18 -12.52 -10.92
CA TYR A 157 39.37 -11.16 -10.41
C TYR A 157 38.54 -10.90 -9.15
N TYR A 158 38.89 -9.83 -8.44
CA TYR A 158 38.12 -9.35 -7.30
C TYR A 158 37.89 -7.84 -7.44
N ILE A 159 36.86 -7.35 -6.78
CA ILE A 159 36.52 -5.93 -6.69
C ILE A 159 36.55 -5.55 -5.20
N PRO A 160 37.40 -4.61 -4.78
CA PRO A 160 37.36 -4.04 -3.43
C PRO A 160 35.97 -3.52 -3.06
N ASN A 161 35.58 -3.68 -1.80
CA ASN A 161 34.25 -3.25 -1.32
C ASN A 161 34.27 -1.96 -0.50
N ASN A 162 35.45 -1.43 -0.22
CA ASN A 162 35.62 -0.20 0.55
C ASN A 162 36.60 0.73 -0.15
N LYS A 163 36.52 2.02 0.23
CA LYS A 163 37.31 3.09 -0.36
C LYS A 163 38.81 2.85 -0.24
N GLU A 164 39.27 2.48 0.95
CA GLU A 164 40.68 2.29 1.25
C GLU A 164 41.32 1.20 0.37
N GLU A 165 40.72 0.02 0.30
CA GLU A 165 41.19 -1.06 -0.57
C GLU A 165 41.12 -0.69 -2.05
N CYS A 166 40.09 0.06 -2.46
CA CYS A 166 39.93 0.51 -3.84
C CYS A 166 41.05 1.49 -4.25
N GLU A 167 41.34 2.48 -3.41
CA GLU A 167 42.37 3.50 -3.66
C GLU A 167 43.78 2.91 -3.63
N LYS A 168 43.99 1.85 -2.85
CA LYS A 168 45.24 1.06 -2.83
C LYS A 168 45.37 0.10 -4.01
N PHE A 169 44.27 -0.21 -4.72
CA PHE A 169 44.28 -1.18 -5.81
C PHE A 169 45.12 -0.70 -6.99
N ARG A 170 46.03 -1.56 -7.47
CA ARG A 170 46.85 -1.32 -8.67
C ARG A 170 46.98 -2.59 -9.51
N TYR A 171 47.00 -2.41 -10.82
CA TYR A 171 47.27 -3.49 -11.77
C TYR A 171 48.22 -3.06 -12.90
N PRO A 172 49.33 -3.78 -13.14
CA PRO A 172 49.87 -4.88 -12.32
C PRO A 172 50.24 -4.43 -10.90
N ALA A 173 50.11 -5.31 -9.89
CA ALA A 173 50.24 -4.92 -8.48
C ALA A 173 51.63 -4.38 -8.07
N LYS A 174 52.68 -4.77 -8.80
CA LYS A 174 54.07 -4.36 -8.56
C LYS A 174 54.52 -3.18 -9.44
N ASP A 175 53.64 -2.67 -10.30
CA ASP A 175 53.94 -1.56 -11.19
C ASP A 175 53.49 -0.24 -10.55
N LEU A 176 54.46 0.64 -10.27
CA LEU A 176 54.20 1.97 -9.72
C LEU A 176 53.40 2.86 -10.70
N ASN A 177 53.49 2.58 -12.00
CA ASN A 177 52.72 3.24 -13.07
C ASN A 177 51.51 2.41 -13.52
N GLY A 178 51.20 1.31 -12.82
CA GLY A 178 50.06 0.45 -13.10
C GLY A 178 48.73 1.18 -12.98
N THR A 179 47.75 0.74 -13.78
CA THR A 179 46.38 1.24 -13.75
C THR A 179 45.75 1.07 -12.36
N ARG A 180 45.11 2.13 -11.84
CA ARG A 180 44.47 2.16 -10.53
C ARG A 180 42.97 1.92 -10.63
N ALA A 181 42.35 1.36 -9.60
CA ALA A 181 40.90 1.37 -9.49
C ALA A 181 40.39 2.76 -9.08
N THR A 182 39.12 3.03 -9.35
CA THR A 182 38.47 4.30 -8.99
C THR A 182 37.34 4.04 -8.00
N TRP A 183 37.37 4.73 -6.85
CA TRP A 183 36.24 4.76 -5.93
C TRP A 183 35.20 5.75 -6.45
N LYS A 184 34.14 5.23 -7.07
CA LYS A 184 33.21 6.01 -7.87
C LYS A 184 31.85 6.13 -7.19
N LEU A 185 31.29 7.33 -7.20
CA LEU A 185 29.90 7.57 -6.83
C LEU A 185 28.98 7.16 -8.00
N PHE A 186 28.04 6.29 -7.72
CA PHE A 186 26.89 6.02 -8.58
C PHE A 186 25.73 6.89 -8.06
N PRO A 187 25.07 7.66 -8.94
CA PRO A 187 23.98 8.54 -8.53
C PRO A 187 22.81 7.75 -7.93
N SER A 188 21.98 8.43 -7.14
CA SER A 188 20.69 7.87 -6.71
C SER A 188 19.78 7.64 -7.93
N HIS A 189 18.63 7.01 -7.71
CA HIS A 189 17.63 6.87 -8.77
C HIS A 189 16.89 8.16 -9.10
N GLU A 190 17.15 9.26 -8.39
CA GLU A 190 16.46 10.54 -8.54
C GLU A 190 14.93 10.39 -8.42
N LEU A 191 14.51 9.55 -7.47
CA LEU A 191 13.10 9.26 -7.19
C LEU A 191 12.69 9.83 -5.83
N PRO A 192 11.37 10.05 -5.61
CA PRO A 192 10.87 10.35 -4.28
C PRO A 192 11.28 9.29 -3.26
N LYS A 193 11.42 9.71 -2.00
CA LYS A 193 11.61 8.80 -0.87
C LYS A 193 10.50 7.73 -0.86
N PRO A 194 10.80 6.47 -0.50
CA PRO A 194 9.78 5.44 -0.39
C PRO A 194 8.77 5.79 0.70
N VAL A 195 7.60 5.16 0.70
CA VAL A 195 6.68 5.27 1.84
C VAL A 195 7.22 4.44 3.00
N CYS A 196 7.32 5.00 4.21
CA CYS A 196 7.62 4.20 5.40
C CYS A 196 6.52 4.32 6.45
N ARG A 197 5.93 3.18 6.83
CA ARG A 197 4.88 3.10 7.84
C ARG A 197 4.96 1.79 8.63
N GLU A 198 4.15 1.70 9.67
CA GLU A 198 3.96 0.45 10.39
C GLU A 198 3.44 -0.66 9.44
N THR A 199 3.78 -1.92 9.69
CA THR A 199 3.17 -3.03 8.95
C THR A 199 1.78 -3.36 9.46
N ASP A 200 0.98 -3.95 8.58
CA ASP A 200 -0.29 -4.54 8.95
C ASP A 200 -0.10 -5.80 9.80
N TRP A 201 -0.99 -6.00 10.78
CA TRP A 201 -0.99 -7.24 11.55
C TRP A 201 -1.42 -8.41 10.65
N SER A 202 -0.71 -9.51 10.80
CA SER A 202 -1.03 -10.83 10.25
C SER A 202 -0.64 -11.89 11.26
N ARG A 203 -1.17 -13.10 11.12
CA ARG A 203 -0.62 -14.26 11.84
C ARG A 203 0.67 -14.74 11.17
N ASP A 204 1.63 -15.16 11.99
CA ASP A 204 2.87 -15.75 11.51
C ASP A 204 2.58 -17.01 10.69
N ASN A 205 3.23 -17.17 9.54
CA ASN A 205 3.04 -18.29 8.61
C ASN A 205 1.63 -18.43 7.99
N HIS A 206 0.84 -17.35 7.90
CA HIS A 206 -0.51 -17.37 7.33
C HIS A 206 -0.66 -16.50 6.06
N LEU A 207 0.35 -16.44 5.20
CA LEU A 207 0.31 -15.81 3.87
C LEU A 207 -0.25 -14.38 3.84
N GLY A 208 0.05 -13.58 4.86
CA GLY A 208 -0.43 -12.19 4.95
C GLY A 208 -1.93 -12.06 5.20
N ASN A 209 -2.60 -13.10 5.72
CA ASN A 209 -3.99 -13.02 6.17
C ASN A 209 -4.08 -12.10 7.40
N SER A 210 -4.81 -11.00 7.24
CA SER A 210 -5.00 -9.96 8.25
C SER A 210 -6.31 -10.16 9.02
N VAL A 211 -6.62 -9.21 9.91
CA VAL A 211 -7.89 -9.17 10.64
C VAL A 211 -9.05 -9.17 9.65
N GLY A 212 -10.05 -10.04 9.87
CA GLY A 212 -11.22 -10.15 9.00
C GLY A 212 -11.06 -11.10 7.81
N GLY A 213 -9.93 -11.80 7.66
CA GLY A 213 -9.77 -12.82 6.61
C GLY A 213 -9.31 -12.27 5.25
N TYR A 214 -8.94 -10.99 5.19
CA TYR A 214 -8.48 -10.34 3.97
C TYR A 214 -6.95 -10.29 3.92
N PRO A 215 -6.36 -10.41 2.72
CA PRO A 215 -4.92 -10.27 2.57
C PRO A 215 -4.48 -8.82 2.75
N ILE A 216 -3.27 -8.65 3.28
CA ILE A 216 -2.62 -7.35 3.37
C ILE A 216 -2.36 -6.81 1.97
N GLY A 217 -2.72 -5.54 1.76
CA GLY A 217 -2.49 -4.82 0.51
C GLY A 217 -1.82 -3.47 0.75
N PHE A 218 -1.13 -2.98 -0.29
CA PHE A 218 -0.52 -1.66 -0.32
C PHE A 218 -0.85 -0.97 -1.65
N ASN A 219 -1.31 0.28 -1.58
CA ASN A 219 -1.59 1.09 -2.77
C ASN A 219 -0.31 1.78 -3.21
N TRP A 220 0.23 1.36 -4.36
CA TRP A 220 1.41 1.98 -4.96
C TRP A 220 0.99 3.04 -5.98
N THR A 221 1.40 4.29 -5.76
CA THR A 221 1.40 5.32 -6.79
C THR A 221 2.60 5.10 -7.70
N ILE A 222 2.35 4.60 -8.91
CA ILE A 222 3.38 4.38 -9.91
C ILE A 222 4.00 5.75 -10.28
N PRO A 223 5.33 5.90 -10.27
CA PRO A 223 6.00 7.14 -10.67
C PRO A 223 5.85 7.39 -12.17
N ASP A 224 6.35 8.52 -12.67
CA ASP A 224 6.31 8.77 -14.11
C ASP A 224 7.18 7.76 -14.88
N LEU A 225 6.54 6.72 -15.41
CA LEU A 225 7.17 5.52 -15.90
C LEU A 225 6.44 5.03 -17.15
N ASN A 226 7.22 4.66 -18.17
CA ASN A 226 6.72 4.01 -19.38
C ASN A 226 7.72 2.93 -19.80
N SER A 227 7.39 1.67 -19.53
CA SER A 227 8.28 0.54 -19.76
C SER A 227 7.48 -0.74 -19.90
N GLU A 228 7.75 -1.55 -20.92
CA GLU A 228 7.11 -2.86 -21.11
C GLU A 228 7.73 -3.95 -20.21
N ASN A 229 8.92 -3.69 -19.68
CA ASN A 229 9.71 -4.69 -18.95
C ASN A 229 9.99 -4.21 -17.53
N CYS A 230 9.08 -4.50 -16.61
CA CYS A 230 9.22 -4.24 -15.19
C CYS A 230 9.00 -5.49 -14.34
N VAL A 231 9.54 -5.50 -13.13
CA VAL A 231 9.34 -6.55 -12.14
C VAL A 231 9.13 -5.94 -10.76
N LEU A 232 8.25 -6.54 -9.97
CA LEU A 232 8.02 -6.21 -8.58
C LEU A 232 8.74 -7.24 -7.70
N ARG A 233 9.35 -6.77 -6.61
CA ARG A 233 9.94 -7.59 -5.56
C ARG A 233 9.31 -7.22 -4.23
N ILE A 234 8.95 -8.24 -3.46
CA ILE A 234 8.62 -8.13 -2.04
C ILE A 234 9.75 -8.80 -1.28
N ARG A 235 10.39 -8.08 -0.36
CA ARG A 235 11.42 -8.60 0.54
C ARG A 235 10.87 -8.65 1.95
N TYR A 236 11.01 -9.78 2.62
CA TYR A 236 10.55 -9.98 4.01
C TYR A 236 11.77 -10.21 4.88
N ASN A 237 12.14 -9.22 5.68
CA ASN A 237 13.21 -9.33 6.66
C ASN A 237 12.60 -9.71 8.02
N ILE A 238 12.82 -10.95 8.43
CA ILE A 238 12.17 -11.53 9.61
C ILE A 238 13.25 -11.98 10.58
N SER A 239 13.27 -11.41 11.78
CA SER A 239 14.13 -11.84 12.89
C SER A 239 13.31 -12.26 14.09
N THR A 240 13.75 -13.33 14.76
CA THR A 240 13.14 -13.77 16.02
C THR A 240 13.64 -12.87 17.17
N GLY A 241 12.92 -12.84 18.28
CA GLY A 241 13.27 -12.01 19.43
C GLY A 241 14.66 -12.27 20.01
N GLU A 242 15.23 -13.47 19.85
CA GLU A 242 16.56 -13.87 20.33
C GLU A 242 17.72 -13.17 19.62
N PHE A 243 17.48 -12.59 18.45
CA PHE A 243 18.46 -11.93 17.60
C PHE A 243 18.00 -10.52 17.24
N ASN A 244 18.69 -9.51 17.78
CA ASN A 244 18.49 -8.13 17.33
C ASN A 244 19.55 -7.77 16.29
N GLY A 245 19.22 -7.96 15.01
CA GLY A 245 20.12 -7.62 13.89
C GLY A 245 20.37 -6.11 13.71
N TRP A 246 19.62 -5.25 14.40
CA TRP A 246 19.76 -3.80 14.35
C TRP A 246 20.62 -3.23 15.49
N ASP A 247 21.02 -4.06 16.46
CA ASP A 247 21.99 -3.67 17.46
C ASP A 247 23.39 -3.60 16.81
N SER A 248 24.00 -2.41 16.83
CA SER A 248 25.33 -2.16 16.27
C SER A 248 26.45 -3.04 16.84
N SER A 249 26.26 -3.57 18.06
CA SER A 249 27.20 -4.53 18.67
C SER A 249 27.15 -5.91 18.01
N VAL A 250 26.06 -6.24 17.29
CA VAL A 250 25.88 -7.51 16.58
C VAL A 250 26.52 -7.44 15.19
N ASN A 251 27.84 -7.63 15.17
CA ASN A 251 28.67 -7.54 13.98
C ASN A 251 29.67 -8.71 13.91
N ALA A 252 30.60 -8.66 12.96
CA ALA A 252 31.56 -9.74 12.72
C ALA A 252 32.44 -10.12 13.93
N SER A 253 32.66 -9.21 14.88
CA SER A 253 33.42 -9.49 16.11
C SER A 253 32.77 -10.60 16.95
N LEU A 254 31.45 -10.79 16.82
CA LEU A 254 30.72 -11.85 17.51
C LEU A 254 30.66 -13.16 16.74
N ASN A 255 31.26 -13.24 15.56
CA ASN A 255 31.28 -14.48 14.78
C ASN A 255 32.10 -15.56 15.49
N LYS A 256 31.79 -16.82 15.21
CA LYS A 256 32.51 -17.97 15.77
C LYS A 256 34.02 -17.85 15.55
N PRO A 257 34.85 -17.90 16.61
CA PRO A 257 36.30 -17.89 16.48
C PRO A 257 36.84 -19.09 15.69
N LEU A 258 37.74 -18.84 14.75
CA LEU A 258 38.24 -19.85 13.79
C LEU A 258 38.94 -21.05 14.45
N LYS A 259 39.68 -20.83 15.54
CA LYS A 259 40.61 -21.83 16.08
C LYS A 259 40.07 -22.68 17.24
N LYS A 260 39.02 -22.26 17.96
CA LYS A 260 38.47 -23.01 19.14
C LYS A 260 36.97 -22.83 19.42
N GLY A 261 36.23 -22.01 18.67
CA GLY A 261 34.82 -21.72 18.98
C GLY A 261 33.87 -22.85 18.57
N LYS A 262 33.02 -23.32 19.49
CA LYS A 262 31.87 -24.19 19.12
C LYS A 262 30.66 -23.37 18.68
N ALA A 263 30.61 -22.08 19.00
CA ALA A 263 29.47 -21.17 18.80
C ALA A 263 29.94 -19.74 18.45
N SER A 264 28.98 -18.88 18.10
CA SER A 264 29.15 -17.42 18.09
C SER A 264 29.39 -16.89 19.50
N LEU A 265 30.02 -15.71 19.61
CA LEU A 265 30.19 -14.97 20.86
C LEU A 265 28.96 -14.15 21.26
N LEU A 266 27.84 -14.25 20.51
CA LEU A 266 26.58 -13.62 20.90
C LEU A 266 26.08 -14.23 22.23
N ASP A 267 26.02 -13.40 23.27
CA ASP A 267 25.62 -13.82 24.61
C ASP A 267 24.09 -13.93 24.75
N VAL A 268 23.58 -15.09 24.36
CA VAL A 268 22.17 -15.45 24.60
C VAL A 268 21.90 -15.90 26.03
N GLY A 269 22.93 -16.32 26.77
CA GLY A 269 22.82 -16.80 28.15
C GLY A 269 22.35 -15.71 29.11
N LYS A 270 22.79 -14.47 28.88
CA LYS A 270 22.37 -13.29 29.65
C LYS A 270 20.85 -13.12 29.71
N ARG A 271 20.12 -13.48 28.64
CA ARG A 271 18.64 -13.40 28.60
C ARG A 271 17.96 -14.37 29.56
N PHE A 272 18.66 -15.44 29.95
CA PHE A 272 18.22 -16.45 30.90
C PHE A 272 18.83 -16.25 32.30
N GLY A 273 19.45 -15.09 32.55
CA GLY A 273 20.11 -14.80 33.83
C GLY A 273 21.39 -15.61 34.07
N LEU A 274 21.99 -16.18 33.02
CA LEU A 274 23.22 -16.96 33.11
C LEU A 274 24.42 -16.08 32.77
N ASN A 275 25.48 -16.19 33.55
CA ASN A 275 26.79 -15.69 33.12
C ASN A 275 27.36 -16.58 32.01
N TYR A 276 28.41 -16.10 31.32
CA TYR A 276 28.99 -16.82 30.18
C TYR A 276 29.43 -18.25 30.51
N THR A 277 30.03 -18.47 31.69
CA THR A 277 30.49 -19.80 32.13
C THR A 277 29.30 -20.75 32.28
N GLN A 278 28.28 -20.32 33.02
CA GLN A 278 27.05 -21.10 33.22
C GLN A 278 26.34 -21.37 31.89
N ALA A 279 26.25 -20.37 31.01
CA ALA A 279 25.64 -20.51 29.70
C ALA A 279 26.39 -21.52 28.83
N SER A 280 27.73 -21.47 28.84
CA SER A 280 28.57 -22.41 28.10
C SER A 280 28.45 -23.84 28.63
N GLU A 281 28.49 -24.04 29.94
CA GLU A 281 28.32 -25.36 30.59
C GLU A 281 26.95 -25.96 30.30
N ARG A 282 25.92 -25.12 30.29
CA ARG A 282 24.53 -25.53 30.06
C ARG A 282 24.12 -25.49 28.59
N GLY A 283 25.04 -25.16 27.68
CA GLY A 283 24.82 -25.16 26.23
C GLY A 283 23.92 -24.03 25.68
N TYR A 284 23.62 -23.00 26.49
CA TYR A 284 22.95 -21.76 26.09
C TYR A 284 23.90 -20.86 25.27
N LEU A 285 24.34 -21.39 24.13
CA LEU A 285 25.26 -20.75 23.19
C LEU A 285 24.57 -20.58 21.85
N PHE A 286 24.81 -19.45 21.17
CA PHE A 286 24.24 -19.20 19.85
C PHE A 286 25.00 -20.00 18.76
N LYS A 287 24.49 -21.19 18.44
CA LYS A 287 25.02 -22.10 17.43
C LYS A 287 23.93 -22.94 16.78
N GLN A 288 24.23 -23.57 15.66
CA GLN A 288 23.36 -24.56 15.03
C GLN A 288 23.07 -25.70 16.01
N ASN A 289 21.78 -26.05 16.14
CA ASN A 289 21.29 -27.15 16.96
C ASN A 289 21.99 -27.23 18.33
N PRO A 290 21.80 -26.25 19.23
CA PRO A 290 22.40 -26.29 20.55
C PRO A 290 21.70 -27.37 21.41
N VAL A 291 22.51 -28.15 22.12
CA VAL A 291 22.06 -29.03 23.20
C VAL A 291 22.08 -28.21 24.48
N VAL A 292 20.92 -28.03 25.10
CA VAL A 292 20.74 -27.18 26.28
C VAL A 292 20.37 -27.99 27.51
N SER A 293 20.89 -27.59 28.68
CA SER A 293 20.58 -28.18 29.97
C SER A 293 19.77 -27.20 30.82
N ILE A 294 18.45 -27.45 30.88
CA ILE A 294 17.50 -26.58 31.60
C ILE A 294 17.62 -26.72 33.13
N PHE A 295 18.24 -27.80 33.62
CA PHE A 295 18.54 -28.02 35.03
C PHE A 295 20.05 -27.83 35.29
N GLY A 296 20.39 -27.35 36.50
CA GLY A 296 21.77 -27.39 36.97
C GLY A 296 22.14 -28.75 37.59
N GLY A 297 23.41 -28.93 37.94
CA GLY A 297 23.88 -30.09 38.70
C GLY A 297 23.74 -31.43 37.96
N GLU A 298 23.62 -32.52 38.73
CA GLU A 298 23.60 -33.89 38.20
C GLU A 298 22.39 -34.20 37.31
N ILE A 299 21.24 -33.59 37.58
CA ILE A 299 20.04 -33.74 36.73
C ILE A 299 20.32 -33.19 35.34
N GLY A 300 20.97 -32.03 35.25
CA GLY A 300 21.34 -31.41 33.97
C GLY A 300 22.35 -32.21 33.14
N LYS A 301 23.15 -33.07 33.77
CA LYS A 301 24.06 -34.01 33.09
C LYS A 301 23.31 -35.19 32.48
N LYS A 302 22.17 -35.59 33.08
CA LYS A 302 21.36 -36.75 32.66
C LYS A 302 20.22 -36.36 31.71
N PHE A 303 19.78 -35.10 31.74
CA PHE A 303 18.69 -34.61 30.91
C PHE A 303 19.09 -33.34 30.15
N GLN A 304 19.15 -33.47 28.82
CA GLN A 304 19.50 -32.39 27.90
C GLN A 304 18.49 -32.34 26.76
N LEU A 305 18.16 -31.14 26.30
CA LEU A 305 17.25 -30.90 25.19
C LEU A 305 18.04 -30.47 23.96
N GLN A 306 17.78 -31.11 22.82
CA GLN A 306 18.31 -30.67 21.54
C GLN A 306 17.34 -29.67 20.91
N LEU A 307 17.74 -28.40 20.79
CA LEU A 307 16.93 -27.41 20.09
C LEU A 307 17.12 -27.53 18.58
N ALA A 308 16.04 -27.38 17.81
CA ALA A 308 16.04 -27.37 16.35
C ALA A 308 16.30 -25.95 15.79
N ILE A 309 17.40 -25.35 16.23
CA ILE A 309 17.78 -23.99 15.82
C ILE A 309 18.70 -24.02 14.61
N ASN A 310 18.32 -23.29 13.57
CA ASN A 310 19.18 -23.02 12.41
C ASN A 310 19.66 -21.57 12.41
N THR A 311 20.95 -21.35 12.66
CA THR A 311 21.55 -20.01 12.72
C THR A 311 21.63 -19.32 11.36
N ASN A 312 21.41 -20.06 10.25
CA ASN A 312 21.15 -19.48 8.93
C ASN A 312 19.75 -18.87 8.82
N GLN A 313 18.83 -19.26 9.70
CA GLN A 313 17.41 -18.93 9.64
C GLN A 313 16.93 -18.07 10.81
N ILE A 314 17.73 -17.89 11.86
CA ILE A 314 17.44 -16.90 12.92
C ILE A 314 17.78 -15.50 12.39
N GLY A 315 16.79 -14.75 11.88
CA GLY A 315 17.03 -13.52 11.12
C GLY A 315 17.25 -13.83 9.64
N ARG A 316 16.17 -13.94 8.88
CA ARG A 316 16.19 -14.36 7.48
C ARG A 316 15.50 -13.35 6.60
N VAL A 317 16.03 -13.20 5.38
CA VAL A 317 15.38 -12.45 4.33
C VAL A 317 14.80 -13.42 3.32
N PHE A 318 13.49 -13.35 3.14
CA PHE A 318 12.80 -13.97 2.02
C PHE A 318 12.56 -12.92 0.94
N GLN A 319 12.35 -13.37 -0.28
CA GLN A 319 11.82 -12.50 -1.32
C GLN A 319 10.90 -13.27 -2.25
N ASP A 320 9.85 -12.60 -2.67
CA ASP A 320 9.01 -12.98 -3.79
C ASP A 320 9.22 -11.98 -4.92
N ARG A 321 9.14 -12.45 -6.15
CA ARG A 321 9.24 -11.61 -7.35
C ARG A 321 8.09 -11.93 -8.27
N SER A 322 7.52 -10.90 -8.88
CA SER A 322 6.45 -11.07 -9.86
C SER A 322 7.00 -11.63 -11.17
N HIS A 323 6.08 -12.10 -12.03
CA HIS A 323 6.32 -12.10 -13.47
C HIS A 323 6.53 -10.67 -13.98
N THR A 324 7.05 -10.55 -15.19
CA THR A 324 7.25 -9.24 -15.79
C THR A 324 5.90 -8.59 -16.13
N PHE A 325 5.84 -7.27 -15.98
CA PHE A 325 4.65 -6.49 -16.32
C PHE A 325 5.05 -5.18 -17.01
N GLY A 326 4.13 -4.67 -17.83
CA GLY A 326 4.27 -3.38 -18.49
C GLY A 326 3.59 -2.26 -17.71
N VAL A 327 4.21 -1.09 -17.71
CA VAL A 327 3.62 0.19 -17.28
C VAL A 327 3.52 1.08 -18.50
N ARG A 328 2.28 1.39 -18.90
CA ARG A 328 1.99 2.17 -20.10
C ARG A 328 1.43 3.54 -19.75
N ARG A 329 1.75 4.53 -20.59
CA ARG A 329 1.14 5.85 -20.50
C ARG A 329 -0.38 5.74 -20.63
N ARG A 330 -1.08 6.49 -19.78
CA ARG A 330 -2.53 6.63 -19.83
C ARG A 330 -2.93 7.25 -21.18
N PRO A 331 -3.90 6.65 -21.91
CA PRO A 331 -4.45 7.24 -23.12
C PRO A 331 -5.02 8.65 -22.87
N SER A 332 -4.82 9.57 -23.82
CA SER A 332 -5.22 10.99 -23.67
C SER A 332 -6.72 11.17 -23.45
N ASN A 333 -7.55 10.34 -24.09
CA ASN A 333 -9.01 10.33 -23.91
C ASN A 333 -9.46 9.91 -22.50
N LEU A 334 -8.56 9.34 -21.69
CA LEU A 334 -8.82 8.93 -20.31
C LEU A 334 -8.10 9.83 -19.29
N ALA A 335 -7.57 10.98 -19.72
CA ALA A 335 -6.99 11.97 -18.82
C ALA A 335 -8.01 12.42 -17.75
N GLY A 336 -7.56 12.49 -16.48
CA GLY A 336 -8.40 12.87 -15.34
C GLY A 336 -9.50 11.87 -14.95
N LYS A 337 -9.65 10.74 -15.64
CA LYS A 337 -10.67 9.72 -15.31
C LYS A 337 -10.15 8.75 -14.25
N THR A 338 -10.99 8.35 -13.29
CA THR A 338 -10.66 7.24 -12.38
C THR A 338 -10.82 5.92 -13.13
N ILE A 339 -9.78 5.07 -13.15
CA ILE A 339 -9.84 3.73 -13.75
C ILE A 339 -9.57 2.71 -12.65
N HIS A 340 -10.52 1.82 -12.43
CA HIS A 340 -10.44 0.71 -11.48
C HIS A 340 -9.97 -0.54 -12.21
N ASN A 341 -8.75 -0.99 -11.92
CA ASN A 341 -8.24 -2.23 -12.47
C ASN A 341 -8.81 -3.43 -11.70
N LEU A 342 -9.51 -4.30 -12.41
CA LEU A 342 -10.06 -5.54 -11.87
C LEU A 342 -9.26 -6.70 -12.45
N ASN A 343 -8.45 -7.30 -11.58
CA ASN A 343 -7.50 -8.34 -11.91
C ASN A 343 -7.91 -9.69 -11.32
N VAL A 344 -7.06 -10.68 -11.56
CA VAL A 344 -7.09 -11.99 -10.93
C VAL A 344 -5.79 -12.21 -10.18
N ARG A 345 -5.88 -12.83 -9.00
CA ARG A 345 -4.73 -13.35 -8.25
C ARG A 345 -4.86 -14.85 -8.06
N GLY A 346 -3.77 -15.50 -7.67
CA GLY A 346 -3.77 -16.90 -7.26
C GLY A 346 -3.31 -17.86 -8.36
N LYS A 347 -3.40 -19.16 -8.09
CA LYS A 347 -2.97 -20.25 -8.98
C LYS A 347 -4.00 -21.37 -9.06
N ARG A 348 -3.89 -22.21 -10.10
CA ARG A 348 -4.70 -23.42 -10.27
C ARG A 348 -4.34 -24.44 -9.20
N GLY A 349 -5.36 -24.91 -8.48
CA GLY A 349 -5.28 -25.95 -7.47
C GLY A 349 -6.18 -25.62 -6.29
N ASN A 350 -6.27 -26.53 -5.33
CA ASN A 350 -6.84 -26.26 -4.01
C ASN A 350 -5.79 -25.65 -3.05
N ILE A 351 -6.23 -25.17 -1.88
CA ILE A 351 -5.37 -24.52 -0.88
C ILE A 351 -4.09 -25.30 -0.50
N VAL A 352 -4.14 -26.63 -0.50
CA VAL A 352 -2.98 -27.48 -0.18
C VAL A 352 -2.03 -27.57 -1.39
N GLN A 353 -2.58 -27.73 -2.60
CA GLN A 353 -1.81 -27.87 -3.83
C GLN A 353 -1.08 -26.59 -4.24
N VAL A 354 -1.66 -25.42 -3.95
CA VAL A 354 -1.08 -24.14 -4.35
C VAL A 354 -0.16 -23.53 -3.30
N TYR A 355 -0.16 -24.05 -2.07
CA TYR A 355 0.70 -23.54 -0.99
C TYR A 355 2.18 -23.54 -1.41
N PRO A 356 2.94 -22.45 -1.16
CA PRO A 356 2.61 -21.27 -0.34
C PRO A 356 1.90 -20.11 -1.08
N ALA A 357 1.34 -20.34 -2.28
CA ALA A 357 0.45 -19.38 -2.94
C ALA A 357 -1.01 -19.52 -2.46
N VAL A 358 -1.93 -18.81 -3.10
CA VAL A 358 -3.37 -18.86 -2.83
C VAL A 358 -4.15 -19.28 -4.08
N GLU A 359 -5.37 -19.75 -3.88
CA GLU A 359 -6.32 -20.11 -4.96
C GLU A 359 -6.77 -18.88 -5.74
N TYR A 360 -7.39 -19.09 -6.91
CA TYR A 360 -7.87 -17.98 -7.73
C TYR A 360 -8.94 -17.14 -7.04
N ASP A 361 -8.77 -15.82 -7.13
CA ASP A 361 -9.71 -14.84 -6.64
C ASP A 361 -9.68 -13.56 -7.52
N PHE A 362 -10.78 -12.82 -7.55
CA PHE A 362 -10.77 -11.49 -8.14
C PHE A 362 -10.03 -10.51 -7.21
N ALA A 363 -9.31 -9.57 -7.80
CA ALA A 363 -8.53 -8.58 -7.08
C ALA A 363 -8.82 -7.17 -7.63
N PRO A 364 -9.53 -6.31 -6.88
CA PRO A 364 -10.17 -6.59 -5.59
C PRO A 364 -11.41 -7.49 -5.72
N ASN A 365 -11.75 -8.20 -4.64
CA ASN A 365 -12.97 -9.03 -4.58
C ASN A 365 -14.23 -8.19 -4.35
N THR A 366 -14.11 -7.03 -3.70
CA THR A 366 -15.12 -5.98 -3.64
C THR A 366 -14.54 -4.70 -4.21
N LEU A 367 -15.12 -4.23 -5.30
CA LEU A 367 -14.81 -2.94 -5.90
C LEU A 367 -15.92 -1.94 -5.58
N ILE A 368 -15.57 -0.75 -5.12
CA ILE A 368 -16.50 0.36 -4.95
C ILE A 368 -16.16 1.38 -6.03
N ALA A 369 -17.15 1.74 -6.84
CA ALA A 369 -17.00 2.68 -7.95
C ALA A 369 -18.20 3.64 -8.00
N LYS A 370 -18.04 4.76 -8.71
CA LYS A 370 -19.15 5.69 -9.00
C LYS A 370 -19.52 5.68 -10.48
N ASN A 371 -20.70 6.23 -10.78
CA ASN A 371 -21.05 6.53 -12.17
C ASN A 371 -20.02 7.49 -12.80
N GLY A 372 -19.61 7.20 -14.04
CA GLY A 372 -18.60 7.95 -14.77
C GLY A 372 -17.14 7.59 -14.45
N ASP A 373 -16.88 6.74 -13.45
CA ASP A 373 -15.60 6.04 -13.33
C ASP A 373 -15.46 5.01 -14.46
N TYR A 374 -14.26 4.45 -14.62
CA TYR A 374 -13.99 3.38 -15.58
C TYR A 374 -13.58 2.11 -14.84
N VAL A 375 -13.97 0.94 -15.37
CA VAL A 375 -13.44 -0.36 -14.96
C VAL A 375 -12.58 -0.93 -16.08
N HIS A 376 -11.45 -1.53 -15.73
CA HIS A 376 -10.56 -2.21 -16.67
C HIS A 376 -10.39 -3.66 -16.23
N PHE A 377 -11.11 -4.56 -16.91
CA PHE A 377 -10.97 -6.00 -16.73
C PHE A 377 -9.74 -6.48 -17.49
N GLN A 378 -8.72 -6.92 -16.75
CA GLN A 378 -7.44 -7.37 -17.31
C GLN A 378 -6.82 -8.40 -16.38
N TRP A 379 -6.29 -9.49 -16.92
CA TRP A 379 -5.55 -10.49 -16.14
C TRP A 379 -4.66 -11.34 -17.03
N THR A 380 -3.74 -12.07 -16.38
CA THR A 380 -2.94 -13.10 -17.02
C THR A 380 -3.21 -14.43 -16.32
N GLY A 381 -3.73 -15.41 -17.08
CA GLY A 381 -3.73 -16.81 -16.69
C GLY A 381 -2.42 -17.49 -17.04
N SER A 382 -2.38 -18.82 -17.04
CA SER A 382 -1.18 -19.62 -17.29
C SER A 382 -1.47 -20.90 -18.06
N ASN A 383 -0.43 -21.44 -18.69
CA ASN A 383 -0.40 -22.75 -19.34
C ASN A 383 0.63 -23.68 -18.68
N THR A 384 1.23 -23.24 -17.58
CA THR A 384 2.40 -23.90 -16.97
C THR A 384 2.16 -24.23 -15.51
N ASN A 385 0.90 -24.38 -15.08
CA ASN A 385 0.63 -24.89 -13.73
C ASN A 385 1.15 -26.34 -13.60
N PRO A 386 1.48 -26.77 -12.36
CA PRO A 386 1.83 -28.16 -12.09
C PRO A 386 0.76 -29.15 -12.56
N ASN A 387 1.20 -30.34 -12.98
CA ASN A 387 0.30 -31.47 -13.23
C ASN A 387 -0.43 -31.86 -11.93
N ASN A 388 -1.63 -32.41 -12.07
CA ASN A 388 -2.47 -32.89 -10.97
C ASN A 388 -3.02 -31.81 -10.02
N ASN A 389 -2.86 -30.52 -10.34
CA ASN A 389 -3.56 -29.46 -9.63
C ASN A 389 -5.04 -29.42 -10.05
N ASP A 390 -5.93 -29.43 -9.05
CA ASP A 390 -7.37 -29.41 -9.23
C ASP A 390 -7.80 -28.18 -10.04
N GLY A 391 -8.76 -28.33 -10.95
CA GLY A 391 -9.22 -27.25 -11.82
C GLY A 391 -10.15 -27.74 -12.91
N GLN A 392 -10.96 -26.82 -13.43
CA GLN A 392 -11.80 -27.07 -14.60
C GLN A 392 -11.06 -26.75 -15.89
N GLY A 393 -11.51 -27.37 -16.98
CA GLY A 393 -10.84 -27.35 -18.27
C GLY A 393 -9.48 -28.03 -18.27
N ARG A 394 -8.83 -27.92 -19.42
CA ARG A 394 -7.55 -28.53 -19.77
C ARG A 394 -6.53 -28.43 -18.64
N ALA A 395 -6.00 -29.59 -18.26
CA ALA A 395 -4.98 -29.71 -17.22
C ALA A 395 -3.82 -28.73 -17.45
N ARG A 396 -3.26 -28.20 -16.35
CA ARG A 396 -2.19 -27.19 -16.30
C ARG A 396 -2.55 -25.79 -16.78
N THR A 397 -3.69 -25.63 -17.46
CA THR A 397 -4.15 -24.33 -17.95
C THR A 397 -5.13 -23.68 -16.97
N ASP A 398 -5.15 -22.35 -16.95
CA ASP A 398 -6.12 -21.56 -16.22
C ASP A 398 -6.54 -20.35 -17.04
N ARG A 399 -7.85 -20.11 -17.04
CA ARG A 399 -8.48 -18.93 -17.62
C ARG A 399 -9.43 -18.36 -16.59
N SER A 400 -9.78 -17.10 -16.73
CA SER A 400 -10.83 -16.46 -15.93
C SER A 400 -11.76 -15.74 -16.87
N ASN A 401 -13.04 -15.76 -16.55
CA ASN A 401 -14.08 -15.01 -17.25
C ASN A 401 -14.97 -14.29 -16.21
N VAL A 402 -15.90 -13.48 -16.68
CA VAL A 402 -16.81 -12.73 -15.82
C VAL A 402 -18.24 -12.91 -16.29
N LEU A 403 -19.07 -13.46 -15.42
CA LEU A 403 -20.50 -13.64 -15.59
C LEU A 403 -21.23 -13.04 -14.40
N LEU A 404 -22.27 -12.24 -14.67
CA LEU A 404 -23.14 -11.74 -13.61
C LEU A 404 -23.92 -12.91 -13.00
N LEU A 405 -23.99 -12.95 -11.67
CA LEU A 405 -24.79 -13.93 -10.94
C LEU A 405 -26.26 -13.53 -10.94
N GLU A 406 -27.16 -14.51 -10.99
CA GLU A 406 -28.58 -14.30 -10.75
C GLU A 406 -28.80 -13.66 -9.36
N LYS A 407 -29.80 -12.78 -9.25
CA LYS A 407 -30.19 -12.18 -7.96
C LYS A 407 -30.41 -13.25 -6.89
N LEU A 408 -30.10 -12.91 -5.65
CA LEU A 408 -30.35 -13.79 -4.49
C LEU A 408 -31.82 -14.23 -4.47
N ARG A 409 -32.08 -15.53 -4.59
CA ARG A 409 -33.45 -16.11 -4.59
C ARG A 409 -34.15 -16.01 -3.24
N TYR A 410 -33.41 -15.81 -2.15
CA TYR A 410 -33.95 -15.64 -0.81
C TYR A 410 -33.32 -14.42 -0.12
N PRO A 411 -34.13 -13.50 0.43
CA PRO A 411 -33.63 -12.60 1.47
C PRO A 411 -33.18 -13.48 2.63
N LYS A 412 -31.92 -13.37 3.08
CA LYS A 412 -31.50 -14.05 4.30
C LYS A 412 -32.51 -13.73 5.41
N GLY A 413 -33.00 -14.77 6.10
CA GLY A 413 -33.74 -14.60 7.35
C GLY A 413 -32.98 -13.64 8.26
N LYS A 414 -33.73 -12.80 8.99
CA LYS A 414 -33.27 -11.66 9.81
C LYS A 414 -31.76 -11.71 10.10
N PRO A 415 -30.95 -10.74 9.60
CA PRO A 415 -29.51 -10.78 9.77
C PRO A 415 -29.19 -10.82 11.26
N LYS A 416 -28.74 -11.98 11.76
CA LYS A 416 -27.94 -12.00 12.98
C LYS A 416 -26.63 -11.32 12.66
N SER A 417 -26.13 -10.50 13.57
CA SER A 417 -24.76 -9.99 13.47
C SER A 417 -23.81 -11.17 13.20
N ASN A 418 -22.89 -11.00 12.24
CA ASN A 418 -21.84 -11.96 11.88
C ASN A 418 -22.20 -13.13 10.93
N VAL A 419 -23.30 -13.09 10.16
CA VAL A 419 -23.57 -14.10 9.10
C VAL A 419 -23.11 -13.64 7.71
N TYR A 420 -21.86 -13.95 7.37
CA TYR A 420 -21.29 -13.78 6.01
C TYR A 420 -21.67 -14.99 5.15
N GLY A 421 -22.23 -14.79 3.95
CA GLY A 421 -22.66 -15.89 3.07
C GLY A 421 -22.84 -15.45 1.61
N GLN A 422 -22.69 -16.41 0.70
CA GLN A 422 -22.45 -16.34 -0.75
C GLN A 422 -23.05 -15.15 -1.52
N PHE A 423 -22.28 -14.64 -2.48
CA PHE A 423 -22.57 -13.52 -3.38
C PHE A 423 -23.71 -13.73 -4.40
N GLY A 424 -24.67 -14.61 -4.15
CA GLY A 424 -25.73 -14.97 -5.11
C GLY A 424 -25.78 -16.47 -5.37
N GLY A 425 -26.73 -16.89 -6.22
CA GLY A 425 -26.87 -18.28 -6.64
C GLY A 425 -25.62 -18.81 -7.35
N SER A 426 -25.66 -20.09 -7.74
CA SER A 426 -24.56 -20.71 -8.49
C SER A 426 -24.74 -20.65 -10.00
N TYR A 427 -25.87 -20.11 -10.46
CA TYR A 427 -26.19 -19.95 -11.87
C TYR A 427 -25.97 -18.49 -12.30
N PRO A 428 -25.44 -18.27 -13.51
CA PRO A 428 -25.36 -16.93 -14.08
C PRO A 428 -26.77 -16.37 -14.38
N GLU A 429 -26.90 -15.05 -14.40
CA GLU A 429 -28.11 -14.36 -14.84
C GLU A 429 -28.39 -14.67 -16.32
N HIS A 430 -29.68 -14.68 -16.70
CA HIS A 430 -30.05 -14.90 -18.09
C HIS A 430 -29.53 -13.75 -18.97
N PHE A 431 -28.90 -14.09 -20.09
CA PHE A 431 -28.18 -13.13 -20.92
C PHE A 431 -29.07 -12.03 -21.54
N ASP A 432 -30.38 -12.27 -21.67
CA ASP A 432 -31.32 -11.25 -22.15
C ASP A 432 -31.83 -10.30 -21.05
N ARG A 433 -31.57 -10.62 -19.78
CA ARG A 433 -31.97 -9.80 -18.62
C ARG A 433 -30.78 -9.12 -17.95
N VAL A 434 -29.57 -9.48 -18.34
CA VAL A 434 -28.35 -8.98 -17.72
C VAL A 434 -28.14 -7.50 -18.04
N SER A 435 -27.99 -6.71 -16.98
CA SER A 435 -27.46 -5.34 -17.06
C SER A 435 -26.29 -5.27 -16.09
N PHE A 436 -25.10 -4.97 -16.59
CA PHE A 436 -23.87 -4.98 -15.80
C PHE A 436 -23.02 -3.76 -16.13
N LEU A 437 -22.96 -2.80 -15.19
CA LEU A 437 -22.18 -1.56 -15.28
C LEU A 437 -22.45 -0.69 -16.53
N GLY A 438 -23.56 -0.92 -17.24
CA GLY A 438 -23.83 -0.27 -18.53
C GLY A 438 -22.94 -0.75 -19.68
N LEU A 439 -22.24 -1.86 -19.51
CA LEU A 439 -21.44 -2.45 -20.57
C LEU A 439 -22.32 -2.85 -21.75
N LYS A 440 -21.80 -2.66 -22.96
CA LYS A 440 -22.49 -3.07 -24.18
C LYS A 440 -22.62 -4.58 -24.23
N ARG A 441 -23.66 -5.09 -24.90
CA ARG A 441 -23.88 -6.54 -25.08
C ARG A 441 -22.62 -7.25 -25.57
N ASN A 442 -21.87 -6.66 -26.51
CA ASN A 442 -20.63 -7.24 -27.01
C ASN A 442 -19.52 -7.34 -25.95
N ASP A 443 -19.39 -6.37 -25.04
CA ASP A 443 -18.43 -6.44 -23.93
C ASP A 443 -18.81 -7.56 -22.95
N LEU A 444 -20.11 -7.77 -22.72
CA LEU A 444 -20.60 -8.87 -21.89
C LEU A 444 -20.33 -10.24 -22.53
N ILE A 445 -20.53 -10.37 -23.84
CA ILE A 445 -20.13 -11.58 -24.59
C ILE A 445 -18.62 -11.80 -24.46
N THR A 446 -17.83 -10.75 -24.64
CA THR A 446 -16.37 -10.80 -24.56
C THR A 446 -15.90 -11.26 -23.18
N LEU A 447 -16.47 -10.69 -22.11
CA LEU A 447 -16.16 -11.08 -20.72
C LEU A 447 -16.59 -12.52 -20.39
N ALA A 448 -17.70 -12.98 -20.96
CA ALA A 448 -18.21 -14.34 -20.74
C ALA A 448 -17.40 -15.40 -21.47
N THR A 449 -17.02 -15.12 -22.72
CA THR A 449 -16.49 -16.12 -23.68
C THR A 449 -15.01 -15.95 -24.03
N LEU A 450 -14.40 -14.83 -23.65
CA LEU A 450 -13.02 -14.48 -24.00
C LEU A 450 -12.77 -14.45 -25.52
N ASN A 451 -13.79 -14.14 -26.32
CA ASN A 451 -13.75 -14.24 -27.78
C ASN A 451 -12.66 -13.37 -28.45
N ASN A 452 -12.19 -12.30 -27.80
CA ASN A 452 -11.10 -11.45 -28.30
C ASN A 452 -9.71 -12.08 -28.18
N VAL A 453 -9.60 -13.17 -27.43
CA VAL A 453 -8.35 -13.93 -27.23
C VAL A 453 -8.56 -15.42 -27.47
N GLN A 454 -9.63 -15.80 -28.18
CA GLN A 454 -9.97 -17.19 -28.47
C GLN A 454 -9.26 -17.65 -29.74
N TYR A 455 -8.57 -18.80 -29.69
CA TYR A 455 -7.84 -19.36 -30.84
C TYR A 455 -8.64 -20.46 -31.58
N GLY A 456 -9.92 -20.63 -31.23
CA GLY A 456 -10.84 -21.64 -31.78
C GLY A 456 -10.77 -22.97 -31.01
N GLY A 457 -11.85 -23.76 -31.04
CA GLY A 457 -11.91 -25.08 -30.40
C GLY A 457 -12.97 -25.21 -29.31
N GLU A 458 -12.65 -25.91 -28.20
CA GLU A 458 -13.60 -26.30 -27.15
C GLU A 458 -13.92 -25.10 -26.22
N MET A 459 -15.22 -24.76 -26.15
CA MET A 459 -15.69 -23.54 -25.47
C MET A 459 -16.45 -23.79 -24.17
N SER A 460 -16.82 -25.04 -23.84
CA SER A 460 -17.58 -25.33 -22.62
C SER A 460 -16.77 -24.98 -21.37
N GLU A 461 -15.44 -25.11 -21.46
CA GLU A 461 -14.55 -24.68 -20.38
C GLU A 461 -13.69 -23.48 -20.76
N LEU A 462 -13.59 -23.05 -22.03
CA LEU A 462 -12.72 -21.94 -22.51
C LEU A 462 -11.24 -22.35 -22.65
N ASP A 463 -10.98 -23.61 -22.98
CA ASP A 463 -9.62 -24.19 -22.98
C ASP A 463 -8.67 -23.58 -24.00
N ASP A 464 -9.20 -23.13 -25.13
CA ASP A 464 -8.40 -22.62 -26.23
C ASP A 464 -8.23 -21.09 -26.20
N ALA A 465 -8.73 -20.42 -25.15
CA ALA A 465 -8.48 -19.00 -24.95
C ALA A 465 -6.99 -18.72 -24.67
N GLY A 466 -6.52 -17.51 -24.96
CA GLY A 466 -5.20 -17.01 -24.58
C GLY A 466 -5.08 -16.76 -23.09
N THR A 467 -3.84 -16.73 -22.59
CA THR A 467 -3.57 -16.50 -21.16
C THR A 467 -3.79 -15.05 -20.76
N TYR A 468 -3.41 -14.09 -21.61
CA TYR A 468 -3.60 -12.66 -21.34
C TYR A 468 -4.95 -12.20 -21.88
N PHE A 469 -5.77 -11.61 -21.01
CA PHE A 469 -7.05 -10.99 -21.39
C PHE A 469 -7.01 -9.51 -21.05
N ASP A 470 -7.53 -8.69 -21.96
CA ASP A 470 -7.64 -7.24 -21.83
C ASP A 470 -8.89 -6.75 -22.56
N LEU A 471 -9.87 -6.25 -21.81
CA LEU A 471 -11.07 -5.62 -22.38
C LEU A 471 -10.83 -4.16 -22.79
N GLY A 472 -9.78 -3.55 -22.25
CA GLY A 472 -9.61 -2.11 -22.16
C GLY A 472 -10.55 -1.44 -21.14
N PRO A 473 -10.30 -0.18 -20.77
CA PRO A 473 -11.18 0.57 -19.88
C PRO A 473 -12.59 0.76 -20.46
N ARG A 474 -13.62 0.61 -19.63
CA ARG A 474 -15.03 0.88 -19.95
C ARG A 474 -15.66 1.79 -18.92
N SER A 475 -16.42 2.79 -19.38
CA SER A 475 -17.16 3.68 -18.49
C SER A 475 -18.24 2.91 -17.74
N ILE A 476 -18.41 3.25 -16.46
CA ILE A 476 -19.38 2.64 -15.56
C ILE A 476 -20.64 3.49 -15.52
N THR A 477 -21.80 2.86 -15.72
CA THR A 477 -23.11 3.45 -15.46
C THR A 477 -24.05 2.45 -14.80
N GLY A 478 -24.92 2.91 -13.90
CA GLY A 478 -25.95 2.09 -13.27
C GLY A 478 -26.12 2.45 -11.80
N THR A 479 -26.81 1.59 -11.06
CA THR A 479 -26.98 1.75 -9.62
C THR A 479 -26.99 0.40 -8.93
N GLY A 480 -26.66 0.40 -7.63
CA GLY A 480 -26.74 -0.79 -6.79
C GLY A 480 -25.49 -1.66 -6.82
N THR A 481 -25.69 -2.95 -6.54
CA THR A 481 -24.61 -3.91 -6.27
C THR A 481 -24.68 -5.07 -7.26
N TYR A 482 -23.60 -5.26 -8.02
CA TYR A 482 -23.44 -6.35 -8.97
C TYR A 482 -22.58 -7.44 -8.37
N HIS A 483 -23.06 -8.68 -8.43
CA HIS A 483 -22.27 -9.85 -8.05
C HIS A 483 -21.94 -10.65 -9.30
N TYR A 484 -20.71 -11.14 -9.38
CA TYR A 484 -20.22 -11.84 -10.57
C TYR A 484 -19.30 -13.00 -10.16
N MET A 485 -19.11 -13.92 -11.08
CA MET A 485 -18.22 -15.07 -10.92
C MET A 485 -17.43 -15.36 -12.19
N SER A 486 -16.36 -16.12 -12.03
CA SER A 486 -15.70 -16.83 -13.13
C SER A 486 -16.28 -18.24 -13.20
N SER A 487 -17.05 -18.58 -14.23
CA SER A 487 -17.57 -19.95 -14.39
C SER A 487 -16.44 -20.96 -14.58
N ARG A 488 -15.31 -20.54 -15.16
CA ARG A 488 -14.13 -21.39 -15.32
C ARG A 488 -13.48 -21.76 -13.98
N ASN A 489 -13.54 -20.91 -12.96
CA ASN A 489 -12.84 -21.14 -11.69
C ASN A 489 -13.75 -21.25 -10.45
N ASN A 490 -15.06 -21.15 -10.63
CA ASN A 490 -16.03 -21.34 -9.56
C ASN A 490 -16.50 -22.81 -9.53
N ASN A 491 -15.75 -23.67 -8.83
CA ASN A 491 -16.05 -25.11 -8.69
C ASN A 491 -16.29 -25.49 -7.21
N PHE A 492 -17.45 -26.10 -6.96
CA PHE A 492 -18.09 -26.35 -5.66
C PHE A 492 -17.32 -27.19 -4.64
N SER A 493 -16.16 -27.76 -5.00
CA SER A 493 -15.38 -28.61 -4.10
C SER A 493 -14.60 -27.83 -3.04
N ASN A 494 -14.24 -26.58 -3.31
CA ASN A 494 -13.40 -25.72 -2.44
C ASN A 494 -13.09 -24.33 -3.02
N ARG A 495 -13.56 -23.96 -4.23
CA ARG A 495 -13.13 -22.74 -4.92
C ARG A 495 -14.31 -21.86 -5.31
N SER A 496 -14.20 -20.58 -5.00
CA SER A 496 -15.23 -19.58 -5.27
C SER A 496 -14.60 -18.28 -5.78
N GLN A 497 -14.17 -18.26 -7.05
CA GLN A 497 -13.77 -17.00 -7.69
C GLN A 497 -15.02 -16.16 -8.01
N LYS A 498 -15.46 -15.41 -7.00
CA LYS A 498 -16.61 -14.50 -7.05
C LYS A 498 -16.20 -13.12 -6.59
N GLY A 499 -16.81 -12.10 -7.17
CA GLY A 499 -16.56 -10.73 -6.80
C GLY A 499 -17.85 -9.91 -6.77
N ARG A 500 -17.71 -8.68 -6.28
CA ARG A 500 -18.81 -7.72 -6.19
C ARG A 500 -18.36 -6.33 -6.57
N ILE A 501 -19.18 -5.62 -7.32
CA ILE A 501 -19.01 -4.20 -7.64
C ILE A 501 -20.19 -3.44 -7.03
N VAL A 502 -19.90 -2.47 -6.19
CA VAL A 502 -20.89 -1.58 -5.56
C VAL A 502 -20.80 -0.22 -6.23
N LEU A 503 -21.89 0.21 -6.87
CA LEU A 503 -22.03 1.56 -7.38
C LEU A 503 -22.59 2.46 -6.29
N SER A 504 -21.81 3.45 -5.88
CA SER A 504 -22.17 4.43 -4.86
C SER A 504 -21.81 5.83 -5.35
N ASP A 505 -22.74 6.76 -5.22
CA ASP A 505 -22.48 8.19 -5.41
C ASP A 505 -21.71 8.77 -4.21
N THR A 506 -21.68 8.03 -3.11
CA THR A 506 -20.90 8.37 -1.93
C THR A 506 -19.42 8.14 -2.18
N ALA A 507 -18.59 9.17 -1.98
CA ALA A 507 -17.15 9.03 -2.13
C ALA A 507 -16.55 8.35 -0.90
N LEU A 508 -15.87 7.22 -1.12
CA LEU A 508 -15.18 6.49 -0.06
C LEU A 508 -13.67 6.68 -0.15
N TYR A 509 -13.10 7.20 0.93
CA TYR A 509 -11.67 7.34 1.11
C TYR A 509 -11.22 6.37 2.20
N THR A 510 -10.18 5.59 1.94
CA THR A 510 -9.64 4.65 2.93
C THR A 510 -8.14 4.81 3.01
N SER A 511 -7.62 4.96 4.22
CA SER A 511 -6.19 5.03 4.47
C SER A 511 -5.83 4.36 5.79
N LYS A 512 -4.67 3.71 5.81
CA LYS A 512 -4.10 3.13 7.02
C LYS A 512 -3.14 4.14 7.63
N ILE A 513 -3.50 4.66 8.79
CA ILE A 513 -2.73 5.69 9.50
C ILE A 513 -2.22 5.08 10.80
N GLY A 514 -0.92 5.25 11.08
CA GLY A 514 -0.28 4.73 12.29
C GLY A 514 0.45 5.80 13.08
N VAL A 515 1.44 5.39 13.87
CA VAL A 515 2.20 6.29 14.77
C VAL A 515 2.91 7.42 14.02
N ASN A 516 3.27 7.24 12.75
CA ASN A 516 3.90 8.29 11.94
C ASN A 516 2.91 9.38 11.46
N GLY A 517 1.61 9.23 11.72
CA GLY A 517 0.57 10.09 11.17
C GLY A 517 0.37 9.86 9.67
N GLY A 518 -0.29 10.80 9.02
CA GLY A 518 -0.59 10.76 7.59
C GLY A 518 -1.79 11.61 7.21
N THR A 519 -1.98 11.81 5.90
CA THR A 519 -3.09 12.61 5.36
C THR A 519 -3.95 11.77 4.43
N ILE A 520 -5.26 11.81 4.65
CA ILE A 520 -6.29 11.31 3.73
C ILE A 520 -6.70 12.49 2.87
N LYS A 521 -6.16 12.58 1.65
CA LYS A 521 -6.55 13.64 0.71
C LYS A 521 -7.86 13.25 0.02
N PHE A 522 -8.80 14.19 -0.03
CA PHE A 522 -10.00 14.00 -0.83
C PHE A 522 -9.71 14.34 -2.30
N ARG A 523 -10.68 14.09 -3.19
CA ARG A 523 -10.55 14.42 -4.61
C ARG A 523 -10.48 15.93 -4.81
N GLU A 524 -11.20 16.67 -3.98
CA GLU A 524 -11.26 18.11 -3.97
C GLU A 524 -9.95 18.69 -3.42
N PRO A 525 -9.26 19.60 -4.15
CA PRO A 525 -8.02 20.19 -3.70
C PRO A 525 -8.16 20.89 -2.35
N GLY A 526 -7.21 20.66 -1.45
CA GLY A 526 -7.19 21.30 -0.12
C GLY A 526 -8.03 20.60 0.95
N GLU A 527 -8.96 19.73 0.55
CA GLU A 527 -9.79 18.95 1.48
C GLU A 527 -9.09 17.66 1.93
N GLY A 528 -9.42 17.22 3.15
CA GLY A 528 -8.92 15.97 3.69
C GLY A 528 -8.81 15.93 5.21
N ILE A 529 -8.26 14.83 5.71
CA ILE A 529 -8.02 14.61 7.13
C ILE A 529 -6.53 14.42 7.37
N THR A 530 -5.94 15.14 8.30
CA THR A 530 -4.52 15.05 8.64
C THR A 530 -4.30 14.65 10.08
N PHE A 531 -3.61 13.52 10.26
CA PHE A 531 -3.12 13.02 11.54
C PHE A 531 -1.64 13.39 11.66
N LYS A 532 -1.27 14.08 12.73
CA LYS A 532 0.14 14.35 13.03
C LYS A 532 0.80 13.08 13.58
N PRO A 533 2.14 13.00 13.60
CA PRO A 533 2.82 11.90 14.28
C PRO A 533 2.38 11.78 15.74
N LYS A 534 2.22 10.54 16.22
CA LYS A 534 1.74 10.17 17.56
C LYS A 534 0.28 10.50 17.86
N THR A 535 -0.50 10.99 16.88
CA THR A 535 -1.96 11.10 17.04
C THR A 535 -2.63 9.74 17.25
N LEU A 536 -2.10 8.69 16.60
CA LEU A 536 -2.55 7.31 16.79
C LEU A 536 -1.44 6.49 17.48
N ALA A 537 -1.81 5.70 18.49
CA ALA A 537 -0.86 4.83 19.23
C ALA A 537 -0.49 3.55 18.46
N GLN A 538 -1.33 3.16 17.50
CA GLN A 538 -1.19 1.99 16.64
C GLN A 538 -1.85 2.26 15.28
N MET A 539 -1.50 1.45 14.28
CA MET A 539 -2.15 1.51 12.98
C MET A 539 -3.65 1.30 13.08
N GLN A 540 -4.41 2.19 12.45
CA GLN A 540 -5.85 2.12 12.29
C GLN A 540 -6.21 2.21 10.80
N ASN A 541 -7.23 1.46 10.39
CA ASN A 541 -7.85 1.65 9.09
C ASN A 541 -8.89 2.77 9.21
N ILE A 542 -8.58 3.94 8.68
CA ILE A 542 -9.48 5.08 8.68
C ILE A 542 -10.24 5.09 7.36
N GLN A 543 -11.55 5.03 7.46
CA GLN A 543 -12.45 5.12 6.33
C GLN A 543 -13.26 6.40 6.47
N VAL A 544 -13.27 7.22 5.42
CA VAL A 544 -14.05 8.45 5.37
C VAL A 544 -15.03 8.33 4.22
N GLU A 545 -16.30 8.39 4.54
CA GLU A 545 -17.37 8.37 3.57
C GLU A 545 -17.95 9.79 3.46
N ARG A 546 -17.89 10.38 2.26
CA ARG A 546 -18.45 11.70 1.96
C ARG A 546 -19.81 11.53 1.30
N MET A 547 -20.86 11.78 2.08
CA MET A 547 -22.24 11.47 1.77
C MET A 547 -23.05 12.72 1.40
N PRO A 548 -23.65 12.76 0.20
CA PRO A 548 -24.56 13.83 -0.19
C PRO A 548 -25.65 14.09 0.87
N SER A 549 -26.08 15.34 1.00
CA SER A 549 -26.97 15.76 2.08
C SER A 549 -28.31 15.01 2.13
N ASP A 550 -28.87 14.65 0.97
CA ASP A 550 -30.09 13.85 0.86
C ASP A 550 -29.90 12.42 1.41
N LYS A 551 -28.74 11.80 1.14
CA LYS A 551 -28.37 10.49 1.70
C LYS A 551 -28.06 10.55 3.18
N GLY A 552 -27.44 11.63 3.65
CA GLY A 552 -27.25 11.87 5.08
C GLY A 552 -28.58 11.99 5.83
N ASP A 553 -29.57 12.67 5.24
CA ASP A 553 -30.93 12.73 5.80
C ASP A 553 -31.62 11.36 5.85
N GLU A 554 -31.50 10.55 4.79
CA GLU A 554 -31.99 9.16 4.77
C GLU A 554 -31.32 8.34 5.90
N MET A 555 -30.00 8.49 6.09
CA MET A 555 -29.26 7.81 7.16
C MET A 555 -29.77 8.21 8.55
N ILE A 556 -29.96 9.51 8.81
CA ILE A 556 -30.47 10.01 10.09
C ILE A 556 -31.87 9.44 10.36
N LYS A 557 -32.78 9.54 9.39
CA LYS A 557 -34.16 9.03 9.51
C LYS A 557 -34.19 7.52 9.71
N GLY A 558 -33.34 6.77 8.99
CA GLY A 558 -33.23 5.31 9.09
C GLY A 558 -32.82 4.82 10.48
N LYS A 559 -32.15 5.66 11.28
CA LYS A 559 -31.78 5.36 12.67
C LYS A 559 -32.75 5.94 13.71
N ASN A 560 -33.90 6.46 13.29
CA ASN A 560 -34.80 7.26 14.14
C ASN A 560 -34.05 8.44 14.81
N GLY A 561 -33.07 9.02 14.11
CA GLY A 561 -32.36 10.22 14.50
C GLY A 561 -33.08 11.49 14.04
N LYS A 562 -32.56 12.66 14.41
CA LYS A 562 -33.11 13.96 13.99
C LYS A 562 -32.01 15.02 13.89
N MET A 563 -31.97 15.72 12.76
CA MET A 563 -31.18 16.94 12.63
C MET A 563 -31.92 18.08 13.34
N GLY A 564 -31.44 18.47 14.53
CA GLY A 564 -32.06 19.49 15.38
C GLY A 564 -31.32 20.83 15.40
N VAL A 565 -30.30 20.99 14.56
CA VAL A 565 -29.35 22.10 14.60
C VAL A 565 -29.09 22.67 13.20
N GLY A 566 -28.83 23.98 13.14
CA GLY A 566 -28.71 24.75 11.90
C GLY A 566 -29.97 24.76 11.02
N ASN A 567 -29.92 25.49 9.91
CA ASN A 567 -31.06 25.71 9.01
C ASN A 567 -30.97 24.80 7.77
N ASP A 568 -29.92 24.98 6.96
CA ASP A 568 -29.70 24.24 5.72
C ASP A 568 -28.34 23.54 5.69
N TYR A 569 -28.19 22.58 4.78
CA TYR A 569 -26.92 21.86 4.58
C TYR A 569 -25.94 22.67 3.75
N ALA A 570 -24.89 23.18 4.41
CA ALA A 570 -23.80 23.89 3.77
C ALA A 570 -22.78 22.93 3.13
N SER A 571 -22.63 21.70 3.64
CA SER A 571 -21.73 20.68 3.08
C SER A 571 -22.41 19.33 2.88
N ASP A 572 -21.69 18.40 2.24
CA ASP A 572 -21.94 16.96 2.39
C ASP A 572 -21.62 16.52 3.82
N PHE A 573 -22.13 15.36 4.20
CA PHE A 573 -21.75 14.69 5.44
C PHE A 573 -20.38 14.02 5.28
N LEU A 574 -19.54 14.11 6.31
CA LEU A 574 -18.31 13.33 6.45
C LEU A 574 -18.49 12.29 7.55
N VAL A 575 -18.50 11.03 7.18
CA VAL A 575 -18.62 9.89 8.09
C VAL A 575 -17.24 9.27 8.29
N ILE A 576 -16.64 9.50 9.45
CA ILE A 576 -15.30 9.04 9.82
C ILE A 576 -15.40 7.74 10.62
N SER A 577 -14.95 6.65 10.02
CA SER A 577 -14.93 5.30 10.56
C SER A 577 -13.53 4.86 11.01
N PRO A 578 -13.41 4.10 12.12
CA PRO A 578 -14.52 3.64 12.96
C PRO A 578 -15.15 4.79 13.75
N HIS A 579 -16.47 4.76 13.97
CA HIS A 579 -17.15 5.82 14.76
C HIS A 579 -16.63 5.87 16.20
N SER A 580 -16.22 4.72 16.72
CA SER A 580 -15.57 4.56 18.02
C SER A 580 -14.11 5.04 18.06
N LEU A 581 -13.55 5.55 16.95
CA LEU A 581 -12.22 6.13 16.94
C LEU A 581 -12.15 7.22 18.02
N LYS A 582 -11.20 7.06 18.93
CA LYS A 582 -10.83 8.05 19.93
C LYS A 582 -9.32 8.13 19.99
N THR A 583 -8.80 9.34 20.04
CA THR A 583 -7.36 9.63 19.93
C THR A 583 -6.93 10.52 21.09
N ASP A 584 -5.67 10.38 21.54
CA ASP A 584 -5.14 11.20 22.64
C ASP A 584 -4.84 12.64 22.20
N GLN A 585 -4.63 12.84 20.89
CA GLN A 585 -4.39 14.14 20.28
C GLN A 585 -5.42 14.41 19.19
N LYS A 586 -5.85 15.66 19.03
CA LYS A 586 -6.76 16.01 17.95
C LYS A 586 -6.08 15.91 16.57
N PHE A 587 -6.81 15.40 15.59
CA PHE A 587 -6.46 15.47 14.17
C PHE A 587 -7.23 16.59 13.47
N GLU A 588 -6.71 17.07 12.35
CA GLU A 588 -7.30 18.17 11.57
C GLU A 588 -8.19 17.62 10.46
N VAL A 589 -9.35 18.25 10.28
CA VAL A 589 -10.29 17.99 9.17
C VAL A 589 -10.50 19.28 8.40
N LYS A 590 -10.34 19.20 7.07
CA LYS A 590 -10.65 20.25 6.11
C LYS A 590 -11.77 19.76 5.19
N MET A 591 -12.90 20.45 5.24
CA MET A 591 -14.11 20.10 4.51
C MET A 591 -14.57 21.28 3.68
N GLY A 592 -14.85 21.04 2.40
CA GLY A 592 -15.44 22.02 1.50
C GLY A 592 -16.93 22.19 1.75
N TYR A 593 -17.44 23.40 1.57
CA TYR A 593 -18.87 23.71 1.61
C TYR A 593 -19.33 24.31 0.28
N LYS A 594 -20.65 24.34 0.06
CA LYS A 594 -21.29 24.78 -1.20
C LYS A 594 -20.93 26.24 -1.48
N SER A 595 -20.53 26.55 -2.72
CA SER A 595 -20.26 27.92 -3.14
C SER A 595 -21.52 28.80 -3.06
N GLY A 596 -21.35 30.06 -2.66
CA GLY A 596 -22.44 31.05 -2.61
C GLY A 596 -23.28 31.02 -1.33
N VAL A 597 -22.87 30.26 -0.31
CA VAL A 597 -23.45 30.36 1.04
C VAL A 597 -23.03 31.70 1.66
N THR A 598 -24.01 32.55 1.96
CA THR A 598 -23.81 33.87 2.59
C THR A 598 -24.07 33.88 4.09
N ASP A 599 -24.74 32.85 4.60
CA ASP A 599 -25.00 32.66 6.03
C ASP A 599 -23.74 32.20 6.77
N ASP A 600 -23.71 32.43 8.08
CA ASP A 600 -22.65 31.89 8.93
C ASP A 600 -22.70 30.35 8.89
N ILE A 601 -21.54 29.70 9.00
CA ILE A 601 -21.43 28.24 8.92
C ILE A 601 -20.93 27.69 10.25
N GLU A 602 -21.65 26.69 10.76
CA GLU A 602 -21.26 25.92 11.94
C GLU A 602 -21.12 24.43 11.59
N VAL A 603 -20.16 23.75 12.23
CA VAL A 603 -19.94 22.32 12.06
C VAL A 603 -20.55 21.57 13.23
N TYR A 604 -21.24 20.49 12.94
CA TYR A 604 -21.86 19.63 13.94
C TYR A 604 -21.37 18.19 13.82
N ARG A 605 -21.17 17.54 14.97
CA ARG A 605 -20.79 16.12 15.11
C ARG A 605 -21.90 15.34 15.81
N SER A 606 -22.15 14.13 15.34
CA SER A 606 -22.89 13.07 16.05
C SER A 606 -22.14 11.74 15.91
N ASP A 607 -22.55 10.71 16.63
CA ASP A 607 -22.11 9.33 16.35
C ASP A 607 -23.24 8.30 16.43
N ASP A 608 -22.89 7.06 16.10
CA ASP A 608 -23.82 5.95 15.99
C ASP A 608 -24.32 5.45 17.35
N ASP A 609 -23.49 5.58 18.39
CA ASP A 609 -23.83 5.16 19.75
C ASP A 609 -24.95 6.05 20.33
N GLU A 610 -25.06 7.29 19.84
CA GLU A 610 -26.13 8.25 20.16
C GLU A 610 -27.33 8.19 19.19
N GLY A 611 -27.32 7.26 18.23
CA GLY A 611 -28.41 7.05 17.28
C GLY A 611 -28.68 8.25 16.36
N LEU A 612 -27.70 9.14 16.16
CA LEU A 612 -27.84 10.38 15.37
C LEU A 612 -28.95 11.32 15.88
N ARG A 613 -29.20 11.31 17.19
CA ARG A 613 -30.23 12.15 17.85
C ARG A 613 -29.68 13.45 18.42
N THR A 614 -28.43 13.42 18.85
CA THR A 614 -27.78 14.56 19.51
C THR A 614 -26.64 15.04 18.63
N TRP A 615 -26.59 16.35 18.38
CA TRP A 615 -25.56 16.97 17.56
C TRP A 615 -24.81 18.00 18.38
N TYR A 616 -23.48 17.86 18.42
CA TYR A 616 -22.59 18.77 19.15
C TYR A 616 -21.90 19.71 18.18
N GLN A 617 -21.95 21.00 18.47
CA GLN A 617 -21.18 21.98 17.71
C GLN A 617 -19.68 21.71 17.89
N VAL A 618 -18.95 21.72 16.79
CA VAL A 618 -17.49 21.60 16.75
C VAL A 618 -16.92 22.98 16.43
N GLU A 619 -15.94 23.40 17.22
CA GLU A 619 -15.22 24.65 16.97
C GLU A 619 -14.47 24.56 15.64
N ALA A 620 -14.86 25.42 14.70
CA ALA A 620 -14.39 25.38 13.33
C ALA A 620 -14.05 26.78 12.82
N LYS A 621 -13.07 26.86 11.92
CA LYS A 621 -12.66 28.08 11.23
C LYS A 621 -13.14 28.01 9.78
N THR A 622 -13.91 29.00 9.37
CA THR A 622 -14.46 29.10 8.02
C THR A 622 -13.60 30.06 7.19
N SER A 623 -13.21 29.64 5.99
CA SER A 623 -12.54 30.45 4.98
C SER A 623 -13.47 30.61 3.78
N SER A 624 -13.93 31.84 3.56
CA SER A 624 -14.79 32.21 2.43
C SER A 624 -14.03 32.29 1.11
N GLU A 625 -12.73 32.55 1.13
CA GLU A 625 -11.88 32.62 -0.07
C GLU A 625 -11.79 31.25 -0.77
N ASP A 626 -11.66 30.18 0.03
CA ASP A 626 -11.48 28.81 -0.47
C ASP A 626 -12.74 27.94 -0.35
N ASN A 627 -13.86 28.50 0.14
CA ASN A 627 -15.08 27.77 0.52
C ASN A 627 -14.80 26.53 1.40
N MET A 628 -13.96 26.69 2.42
CA MET A 628 -13.55 25.60 3.31
C MET A 628 -13.87 25.88 4.78
N VAL A 629 -14.20 24.82 5.50
CA VAL A 629 -14.23 24.80 6.96
C VAL A 629 -13.14 23.87 7.48
N THR A 630 -12.34 24.37 8.42
CA THR A 630 -11.27 23.61 9.08
C THR A 630 -11.57 23.47 10.57
N PHE A 631 -11.50 22.24 11.10
CA PHE A 631 -11.68 21.98 12.52
C PHE A 631 -10.74 20.88 13.01
N GLN A 632 -10.63 20.75 14.33
CA GLN A 632 -9.85 19.70 14.98
C GLN A 632 -10.75 18.83 15.85
N THR A 633 -10.58 17.52 15.78
CA THR A 633 -11.35 16.55 16.55
C THR A 633 -10.46 15.39 16.98
N ASP A 634 -10.81 14.76 18.09
CA ASP A 634 -10.17 13.56 18.61
C ASP A 634 -11.00 12.30 18.38
N LYS A 635 -12.17 12.43 17.71
CA LYS A 635 -13.18 11.36 17.58
C LYS A 635 -13.57 11.06 16.15
N GLY A 636 -13.93 9.80 15.89
CA GLY A 636 -14.72 9.41 14.73
C GLY A 636 -16.17 9.88 14.83
N GLY A 637 -17.00 9.47 13.86
CA GLY A 637 -18.43 9.77 13.82
C GLY A 637 -18.84 10.54 12.56
N VAL A 638 -20.03 11.13 12.61
CA VAL A 638 -20.67 11.84 11.51
C VAL A 638 -20.51 13.34 11.71
N TYR A 639 -19.99 14.03 10.71
CA TYR A 639 -19.78 15.48 10.70
C TYR A 639 -20.55 16.12 9.55
N VAL A 640 -21.08 17.33 9.75
CA VAL A 640 -21.72 18.12 8.69
C VAL A 640 -21.63 19.61 8.99
N ALA A 641 -21.42 20.42 7.96
CA ALA A 641 -21.52 21.88 8.06
C ALA A 641 -22.95 22.33 7.73
N ARG A 642 -23.51 23.18 8.57
CA ARG A 642 -24.87 23.73 8.45
C ARG A 642 -24.81 25.25 8.42
N THR A 643 -25.74 25.85 7.68
CA THR A 643 -25.95 27.30 7.75
C THR A 643 -26.63 27.66 9.07
N VAL A 644 -26.26 28.81 9.63
CA VAL A 644 -26.92 29.39 10.79
C VAL A 644 -27.20 30.86 10.54
N THR A 645 -28.36 31.32 10.97
CA THR A 645 -28.75 32.70 10.77
C THR A 645 -27.87 33.62 11.61
N ASN A 646 -27.27 34.63 10.99
CA ASN A 646 -26.47 35.62 11.69
C ASN A 646 -27.36 36.46 12.64
N LYS A 647 -27.38 36.08 13.92
CA LYS A 647 -28.21 36.73 14.95
C LYS A 647 -27.81 38.20 15.16
N GLY A 648 -26.56 38.57 14.89
CA GLY A 648 -26.06 39.94 14.99
C GLY A 648 -26.60 40.85 13.89
N LEU A 649 -26.65 40.36 12.65
CA LEU A 649 -27.24 41.07 11.51
C LEU A 649 -28.75 41.28 11.71
N LEU A 650 -29.46 40.25 12.16
CA LEU A 650 -30.89 40.32 12.50
C LEU A 650 -31.17 41.32 13.62
N ALA A 651 -30.38 41.28 14.70
CA ALA A 651 -30.50 42.25 15.78
C ALA A 651 -30.21 43.68 15.29
N GLY A 652 -29.19 43.88 14.45
CA GLY A 652 -28.87 45.18 13.84
C GLY A 652 -29.99 45.73 12.96
N ILE A 653 -30.59 44.88 12.11
CA ILE A 653 -31.73 45.27 11.27
C ILE A 653 -32.95 45.60 12.13
N ILE A 654 -33.26 44.78 13.14
CA ILE A 654 -34.39 45.03 14.05
C ILE A 654 -34.18 46.35 14.81
N ILE A 655 -32.98 46.60 15.34
CA ILE A 655 -32.65 47.86 16.01
C ILE A 655 -32.79 49.04 15.05
N ALA A 656 -32.29 48.93 13.81
CA ALA A 656 -32.42 49.98 12.81
C ALA A 656 -33.89 50.28 12.47
N VAL A 657 -34.72 49.26 12.29
CA VAL A 657 -36.16 49.41 12.02
C VAL A 657 -36.88 50.06 13.21
N ILE A 658 -36.56 49.66 14.45
CA ILE A 658 -37.11 50.30 15.65
C ILE A 658 -36.70 51.78 15.72
N PHE A 659 -35.44 52.10 15.40
CA PHE A 659 -34.96 53.47 15.36
C PHE A 659 -35.70 54.32 14.32
N VAL A 660 -35.93 53.78 13.12
CA VAL A 660 -36.70 54.45 12.06
C VAL A 660 -38.15 54.67 12.51
N LEU A 661 -38.79 53.67 13.12
CA LEU A 661 -40.16 53.79 13.62
C LEU A 661 -40.28 54.82 14.75
N LEU A 662 -39.28 54.92 15.63
CA LEU A 662 -39.23 55.94 16.69
C LEU A 662 -39.03 57.35 16.10
N ILE A 663 -38.20 57.50 15.07
CA ILE A 663 -38.02 58.78 14.37
C ILE A 663 -39.33 59.17 13.67
N VAL A 664 -39.97 58.25 12.95
CA VAL A 664 -41.24 58.52 12.25
C VAL A 664 -42.36 58.83 13.24
N GLY A 665 -42.53 58.01 14.29
CA GLY A 665 -43.52 58.23 15.33
C GLY A 665 -43.28 59.52 16.13
N GLY A 666 -42.03 59.77 16.51
CA GLY A 666 -41.60 61.01 17.16
C GLY A 666 -41.81 62.25 16.29
N SER A 667 -41.53 62.14 14.98
CA SER A 667 -41.81 63.20 14.01
C SER A 667 -43.30 63.47 13.86
N ILE A 668 -44.13 62.42 13.75
CA ILE A 668 -45.59 62.55 13.67
C ILE A 668 -46.14 63.25 14.93
N ILE A 669 -45.68 62.87 16.12
CA ILE A 669 -46.10 63.49 17.39
C ILE A 669 -45.60 64.94 17.48
N TYR A 670 -44.35 65.20 17.10
CA TYR A 670 -43.75 66.54 17.08
C TYR A 670 -44.52 67.48 16.16
N PHE A 671 -44.82 67.05 14.93
CA PHE A 671 -45.56 67.85 13.96
C PHE A 671 -47.05 67.96 14.29
N ARG A 672 -47.66 67.01 15.00
CA ARG A 672 -49.01 67.16 15.57
C ARG A 672 -49.07 68.23 16.65
N ARG A 673 -48.04 68.34 17.50
CA ARG A 673 -47.97 69.36 18.57
C ARG A 673 -47.52 70.73 18.09
N LYS A 674 -46.81 70.82 16.95
CA LYS A 674 -46.33 72.08 16.35
C LYS A 674 -46.67 72.17 14.85
N PRO A 675 -47.95 72.39 14.49
CA PRO A 675 -48.40 72.42 13.10
C PRO A 675 -47.75 73.55 12.28
N GLU A 676 -47.38 74.68 12.90
CA GLU A 676 -46.68 75.78 12.21
C GLU A 676 -45.29 75.38 11.65
N LYS A 677 -44.60 74.41 12.25
CA LYS A 677 -43.31 73.92 11.74
C LYS A 677 -43.45 72.96 10.56
N LEU A 678 -44.55 72.21 10.48
CA LEU A 678 -44.86 71.35 9.33
C LEU A 678 -45.09 72.20 8.06
N ALA A 679 -45.71 73.38 8.20
CA ALA A 679 -45.87 74.35 7.11
C ALA A 679 -44.53 74.87 6.56
N ARG A 680 -43.53 75.06 7.44
CA ARG A 680 -42.16 75.46 7.07
C ARG A 680 -41.38 74.34 6.34
N VAL A 681 -41.64 73.08 6.67
CA VAL A 681 -41.03 71.93 5.97
C VAL A 681 -41.67 71.75 4.59
N ARG A 682 -42.99 71.91 4.46
CA ARG A 682 -43.69 71.89 3.15
C ARG A 682 -43.23 73.02 2.23
N SER A 683 -42.99 74.23 2.74
CA SER A 683 -42.46 75.32 1.90
C SER A 683 -41.03 75.05 1.43
N CYS A 684 -40.22 74.37 2.23
CA CYS A 684 -38.85 73.95 1.88
C CYS A 684 -38.84 72.89 0.76
N PHE A 685 -39.72 71.89 0.80
CA PHE A 685 -39.85 70.90 -0.29
C PHE A 685 -40.42 71.49 -1.57
N SER A 686 -41.32 72.48 -1.49
CA SER A 686 -41.81 73.22 -2.67
C SER A 686 -40.70 74.05 -3.33
N ASN A 687 -39.79 74.63 -2.53
CA ASN A 687 -38.64 75.38 -3.04
C ASN A 687 -37.55 74.45 -3.61
N CYS A 688 -37.37 73.24 -3.06
CA CYS A 688 -36.46 72.25 -3.60
C CYS A 688 -36.97 71.66 -4.94
N GLY A 689 -38.29 71.43 -5.06
CA GLY A 689 -38.92 71.02 -6.33
C GLY A 689 -38.83 72.07 -7.44
N ARG A 690 -38.89 73.37 -7.10
CA ARG A 690 -38.66 74.47 -8.06
C ARG A 690 -37.19 74.65 -8.47
N SER A 691 -36.24 74.16 -7.67
CA SER A 691 -34.81 74.17 -8.03
C SER A 691 -34.46 73.08 -9.04
N PHE A 692 -35.18 71.95 -9.03
CA PHE A 692 -34.99 70.85 -9.99
C PHE A 692 -35.66 71.09 -11.35
N SER A 693 -36.65 71.99 -11.46
CA SER A 693 -37.31 72.32 -12.73
C SER A 693 -36.67 73.49 -13.50
N ARG A 694 -35.51 74.01 -13.05
CA ARG A 694 -34.76 75.09 -13.72
C ARG A 694 -33.41 74.64 -14.31
N GLN A 695 -33.15 73.33 -14.30
CA GLN A 695 -32.04 72.70 -15.02
C GLN A 695 -32.55 71.48 -15.80
N VAL A 696 -33.31 71.75 -16.86
CA VAL A 696 -33.39 70.93 -18.08
C VAL A 696 -33.41 71.89 -19.25
#